data_AF-A0A8C1F139-F1
#
_entry.id   AF-A0A8C1F139-F1
#
_cell.length_a   1.000
_cell.length_b   1.000
_cell.length_c   1.000
_cell.angle_alpha   90.00
_cell.angle_beta   90.00
_cell.angle_gamma   90.00
#
_symmetry.space_group_name_H-M   'P 1'
#
loop_
_entity.id
_entity.type
_entity.pdbx_description
1 polymer ?
#
loop_
_entity_poly.entity_id
_entity_poly.type
_entity_poly.pdbx_seq_one_letter_code
_entity_poly.pdbx_strand_id
1 'polypeptide(L)'
;KTVVFENKYNQYINTVDPAERQSRSEGGFCRILRTQTRGARRDGQSEFRLRVEGDPETYQPGSTYRVSLYASSPSYFRGFTLIALKEGREGVTPDDYAGTFKLIDESDTQFMTNCPPAVTESIPRRRTRIQVFWTAPPSGSGCITLKASVVQRKIIFFQDEGSLTKRLCEKAATTEKPIQECCACGTAKYRVTFYGNWSEKVHPKDYPRRANHWSALIGASHSRSYVLWEYGGFASEGVKQVAEYGSPVKMEEEIRQKGDDVMTVIKTKAQWPAWQPLNVRAAPSAEFSVDRARHLMSFLTMLGPSPDWNVGLSGEDLCTRDCGWVQRLVKDLVPWDAGTDSGVTYESPNKPSNPQERIRPLTSLDHPQSPFYDPSGGPITSLARVVVERIARKGEQCNTVPDTIDDIVADIAQEEKEEADNTPETCIYSNWSPWSACSSSTCDKGRRMRQRMLKAQLDHNVPCLHTQDFEPCMGPGCSEEEASTCMMSEWISWSPCSSSCGMGMRSRERYVKQFPEDGSSCTLPTEETEKCVVNEDCSPSSCVVTEWSEWEPCSVSCGVGMRRKERMMKMEASDGSPCRAQLVEAEKCMMPECNSVVCMLSPWSDWGECSVTCGVGMRSRQRMLKTPVEPSLCPDELEQVEKCMLPECPTDCMLSEWSGWSECNKSCGKGHVIRSRMVKLEPQFGGMPCPETVQRKKCKIRKCTKGSRTSDKRKRQEASDRRREIQTCALRPWSSWTQCTKPCGGGVQERVMYVKKKGKSSQPSHCKNQKEVRACKVQPC
;
A
#
# COMPACT_ATOMS: atom_id res chain seq x y z
N LYS A 1 -31.52 -30.72 44.36
CA LYS A 1 -30.10 -31.19 44.33
C LYS A 1 -29.10 -30.11 43.86
N THR A 2 -29.55 -28.88 43.56
CA THR A 2 -28.69 -27.78 43.07
C THR A 2 -28.19 -26.84 44.19
N VAL A 3 -28.78 -26.89 45.38
CA VAL A 3 -28.46 -25.98 46.51
C VAL A 3 -27.36 -26.51 47.44
N VAL A 4 -26.86 -27.74 47.22
CA VAL A 4 -25.83 -28.37 48.09
C VAL A 4 -24.41 -28.23 47.51
N PHE A 5 -24.26 -27.78 46.25
CA PHE A 5 -22.96 -27.59 45.61
C PHE A 5 -22.36 -26.18 45.80
N GLU A 6 -23.17 -25.17 46.14
CA GLU A 6 -22.67 -23.81 46.44
C GLU A 6 -21.86 -23.74 47.75
N ASN A 7 -22.17 -24.60 48.73
CA ASN A 7 -21.49 -24.56 50.04
C ASN A 7 -20.16 -25.32 50.12
N LYS A 8 -19.75 -26.10 49.11
CA LYS A 8 -18.45 -26.79 49.11
C LYS A 8 -17.37 -26.12 48.26
N TYR A 9 -17.73 -25.22 47.34
CA TYR A 9 -16.76 -24.49 46.53
C TYR A 9 -16.21 -23.26 47.28
N ASN A 10 -17.07 -22.55 48.03
CA ASN A 10 -16.65 -21.43 48.89
C ASN A 10 -15.81 -21.85 50.11
N GLN A 11 -15.82 -23.14 50.48
CA GLN A 11 -15.03 -23.67 51.59
C GLN A 11 -13.58 -23.99 51.21
N TYR A 12 -13.26 -24.11 49.91
CA TYR A 12 -11.88 -24.34 49.46
C TYR A 12 -11.06 -23.05 49.34
N ILE A 13 -11.71 -21.87 49.35
CA ILE A 13 -11.06 -20.56 49.30
C ILE A 13 -10.76 -20.01 50.71
N ASN A 14 -11.41 -20.53 51.76
CA ASN A 14 -11.20 -20.11 53.14
C ASN A 14 -10.69 -21.26 54.02
N THR A 15 -9.41 -21.60 53.91
CA THR A 15 -8.68 -22.27 54.99
C THR A 15 -7.41 -21.50 55.29
N VAL A 16 -7.57 -20.38 56.00
CA VAL A 16 -6.48 -19.74 56.76
C VAL A 16 -6.87 -19.87 58.23
N ASP A 17 -5.89 -20.31 59.01
CA ASP A 17 -5.94 -20.53 60.45
C ASP A 17 -6.54 -19.29 61.18
N PRO A 18 -7.46 -19.44 62.14
CA PRO A 18 -8.09 -18.30 62.83
C PRO A 18 -7.10 -17.43 63.62
N ALA A 19 -5.85 -17.85 63.79
CA ALA A 19 -4.81 -17.15 64.57
C ALA A 19 -4.12 -15.98 63.83
N GLU A 20 -4.30 -15.81 62.52
CA GLU A 20 -3.68 -14.71 61.75
C GLU A 20 -4.58 -13.48 61.51
N ARG A 21 -5.75 -13.41 62.15
CA ARG A 21 -6.71 -12.28 61.99
C ARG A 21 -6.29 -10.97 62.66
N GLN A 22 -5.14 -10.90 63.31
CA GLN A 22 -4.67 -9.74 64.07
C GLN A 22 -3.29 -9.23 63.60
N SER A 23 -3.07 -9.04 62.29
CA SER A 23 -1.91 -8.24 61.82
C SER A 23 -1.94 -7.71 60.37
N ARG A 24 -3.10 -7.55 59.71
CA ARG A 24 -3.13 -6.95 58.36
C ARG A 24 -4.28 -5.97 58.14
N SER A 25 -4.21 -4.88 58.89
CA SER A 25 -4.77 -3.59 58.49
C SER A 25 -3.65 -2.77 57.84
N GLU A 26 -3.27 -3.07 56.59
CA GLU A 26 -2.50 -2.15 55.74
C GLU A 26 -2.55 -2.60 54.27
N GLY A 27 -2.78 -1.63 53.37
CA GLY A 27 -3.39 -1.80 52.05
C GLY A 27 -2.57 -2.59 51.02
N GLY A 28 -3.17 -3.64 50.47
CA GLY A 28 -2.69 -4.33 49.27
C GLY A 28 -3.79 -4.42 48.23
N PHE A 29 -3.66 -3.69 47.13
CA PHE A 29 -4.52 -3.83 45.96
C PHE A 29 -4.19 -5.18 45.29
N CYS A 30 -5.20 -5.96 44.90
CA CYS A 30 -5.05 -7.19 44.09
C CYS A 30 -3.90 -8.17 44.45
N ARG A 31 -3.83 -8.70 45.68
CA ARG A 31 -3.05 -9.94 45.88
C ARG A 31 -3.82 -11.13 45.29
N ILE A 32 -3.58 -11.44 44.00
CA ILE A 32 -4.00 -12.72 43.41
C ILE A 32 -3.30 -13.81 44.24
N LEU A 33 -4.05 -14.50 45.09
CA LEU A 33 -3.55 -15.53 45.99
C LEU A 33 -2.81 -16.61 45.20
N ARG A 34 -1.47 -16.54 45.19
CA ARG A 34 -0.60 -17.68 44.87
C ARG A 34 -0.86 -18.74 45.93
N THR A 35 -1.79 -19.66 45.67
CA THR A 35 -2.03 -20.80 46.55
C THR A 35 -0.79 -21.70 46.55
N GLN A 36 0.01 -21.60 47.62
CA GLN A 36 1.05 -22.59 47.92
C GLN A 36 0.36 -23.93 48.17
N THR A 37 0.36 -24.86 47.21
CA THR A 37 0.11 -26.27 47.52
C THR A 37 0.88 -27.19 46.58
N ARG A 38 1.86 -27.89 47.17
CA ARG A 38 2.54 -29.15 46.84
C ARG A 38 1.98 -30.01 45.67
N GLY A 39 1.92 -29.47 44.46
CA GLY A 39 1.62 -30.20 43.22
C GLY A 39 2.77 -30.06 42.22
N ALA A 40 3.23 -31.19 41.66
CA ALA A 40 4.41 -31.28 40.81
C ALA A 40 4.48 -30.20 39.71
N ARG A 41 5.52 -29.36 39.78
CA ARG A 41 5.94 -28.45 38.70
C ARG A 41 6.37 -29.28 37.49
N ARG A 42 5.81 -29.01 36.31
CA ARG A 42 6.31 -29.55 35.04
C ARG A 42 6.76 -28.40 34.15
N ASP A 43 8.04 -28.38 33.83
CA ASP A 43 8.62 -27.54 32.77
C ASP A 43 8.31 -28.17 31.41
N GLY A 44 7.63 -27.41 30.53
CA GLY A 44 7.28 -27.84 29.18
C GLY A 44 5.85 -27.49 28.78
N GLN A 45 5.53 -26.20 28.61
CA GLN A 45 4.17 -25.76 28.25
C GLN A 45 4.07 -25.43 26.75
N SER A 46 3.73 -26.41 25.91
CA SER A 46 3.28 -26.17 24.53
C SER A 46 1.76 -26.25 24.37
N GLU A 47 1.05 -26.70 25.42
CA GLU A 47 -0.38 -27.04 25.40
C GLU A 47 -1.28 -25.81 25.47
N PHE A 48 -0.99 -24.84 26.35
CA PHE A 48 -1.75 -23.60 26.47
C PHE A 48 -0.92 -22.43 25.99
N ARG A 49 -1.49 -21.53 25.17
CA ARG A 49 -0.77 -20.31 24.78
C ARG A 49 -1.66 -19.09 24.75
N LEU A 50 -1.03 -17.97 25.08
CA LEU A 50 -1.59 -16.64 24.98
C LEU A 50 -1.08 -16.01 23.68
N ARG A 51 -1.99 -15.52 22.85
CA ARG A 51 -1.66 -14.83 21.60
C ARG A 51 -2.35 -13.47 21.56
N VAL A 52 -1.63 -12.51 21.01
CA VAL A 52 -2.19 -11.23 20.59
C VAL A 52 -2.33 -11.30 19.07
N GLU A 53 -3.49 -10.93 18.55
CA GLU A 53 -3.76 -11.00 17.11
C GLU A 53 -2.77 -10.14 16.31
N GLY A 54 -2.30 -10.67 15.18
CA GLY A 54 -1.20 -10.10 14.39
C GLY A 54 0.21 -10.39 14.93
N ASP A 55 0.30 -11.09 16.06
CA ASP A 55 1.55 -11.40 16.79
C ASP A 55 2.54 -10.23 16.88
N PRO A 56 2.09 -9.02 17.26
CA PRO A 56 2.92 -7.83 17.22
C PRO A 56 4.12 -7.97 18.17
N GLU A 57 5.28 -7.44 17.77
CA GLU A 57 6.44 -7.27 18.66
C GLU A 57 6.30 -6.01 19.54
N THR A 58 5.52 -5.02 19.08
CA THR A 58 5.32 -3.72 19.74
C THR A 58 3.85 -3.30 19.72
N TYR A 59 3.38 -2.56 20.74
CA TYR A 59 2.04 -1.97 20.76
C TYR A 59 2.07 -0.47 20.42
N GLN A 60 1.03 0.03 19.76
CA GLN A 60 0.79 1.45 19.55
C GLN A 60 -0.04 1.99 20.72
N PRO A 61 0.37 3.09 21.38
CA PRO A 61 -0.41 3.68 22.47
C PRO A 61 -1.87 3.96 22.08
N GLY A 62 -2.82 3.64 22.96
CA GLY A 62 -4.26 3.84 22.73
C GLY A 62 -4.91 2.89 21.71
N SER A 63 -4.15 2.04 21.01
CA SER A 63 -4.70 1.06 20.08
C SER A 63 -5.30 -0.15 20.81
N THR A 64 -6.35 -0.73 20.26
CA THR A 64 -7.01 -1.92 20.84
C THR A 64 -6.57 -3.20 20.13
N TYR A 65 -6.17 -4.21 20.91
CA TYR A 65 -5.68 -5.49 20.45
C TYR A 65 -6.55 -6.63 20.94
N ARG A 66 -6.70 -7.68 20.13
CA ARG A 66 -7.41 -8.88 20.57
C ARG A 66 -6.46 -9.89 21.20
N VAL A 67 -6.73 -10.25 22.46
CA VAL A 67 -5.94 -11.22 23.22
C VAL A 67 -6.73 -12.53 23.30
N SER A 68 -6.13 -13.61 22.84
CA SER A 68 -6.73 -14.96 22.82
C SER A 68 -5.89 -15.94 23.62
N LEU A 69 -6.50 -16.61 24.58
CA LEU A 69 -5.91 -17.72 25.31
C LEU A 69 -6.50 -19.03 24.77
N TYR A 70 -5.65 -19.95 24.33
CA TYR A 70 -6.07 -21.20 23.71
C TYR A 70 -5.38 -22.43 24.31
N ALA A 71 -6.08 -23.56 24.28
CA ALA A 71 -5.61 -24.89 24.63
C ALA A 71 -5.52 -25.77 23.38
N SER A 72 -4.41 -26.48 23.23
CA SER A 72 -4.15 -27.41 22.13
C SER A 72 -4.90 -28.72 22.42
N SER A 73 -5.67 -29.23 21.45
CA SER A 73 -6.38 -30.51 21.58
C SER A 73 -5.42 -31.64 21.96
N PRO A 74 -5.73 -32.51 22.95
CA PRO A 74 -7.02 -32.67 23.64
C PRO A 74 -7.20 -31.86 24.95
N SER A 75 -6.31 -30.90 25.23
CA SER A 75 -6.32 -30.12 26.48
C SER A 75 -7.42 -29.06 26.52
N TYR A 76 -7.88 -28.73 27.73
CA TYR A 76 -8.92 -27.73 28.00
C TYR A 76 -8.65 -27.08 29.37
N PHE A 77 -9.19 -25.88 29.59
CA PHE A 77 -9.17 -25.21 30.89
C PHE A 77 -10.57 -24.97 31.43
N ARG A 78 -10.68 -24.82 32.75
CA ARG A 78 -11.95 -24.57 33.45
C ARG A 78 -12.02 -23.20 34.10
N GLY A 79 -10.88 -22.67 34.50
CA GLY A 79 -10.73 -21.31 34.98
C GLY A 79 -9.47 -20.69 34.42
N PHE A 80 -9.44 -19.37 34.37
CA PHE A 80 -8.30 -18.61 33.92
C PHE A 80 -8.27 -17.24 34.59
N THR A 81 -7.10 -16.63 34.63
CA THR A 81 -6.97 -15.23 35.04
C THR A 81 -6.04 -14.54 34.05
N LEU A 82 -6.50 -13.44 33.47
CA LEU A 82 -5.75 -12.64 32.50
C LEU A 82 -5.54 -11.23 33.06
N ILE A 83 -4.28 -10.81 33.08
CA ILE A 83 -3.85 -9.49 33.57
C ILE A 83 -2.84 -8.86 32.62
N ALA A 84 -2.75 -7.52 32.66
CA ALA A 84 -1.77 -6.73 31.93
C ALA A 84 -0.97 -5.89 32.94
N LEU A 85 0.35 -6.08 33.00
CA LEU A 85 1.22 -5.42 33.96
C LEU A 85 2.32 -4.62 33.26
N LYS A 86 2.73 -3.49 33.85
CA LYS A 86 3.96 -2.79 33.45
C LYS A 86 5.18 -3.68 33.71
N GLU A 87 6.22 -3.52 32.90
CA GLU A 87 7.44 -4.32 33.02
C GLU A 87 8.07 -4.21 34.42
N GLY A 88 8.44 -5.36 34.99
CA GLY A 88 9.05 -5.45 36.32
C GLY A 88 8.08 -5.27 37.50
N ARG A 89 6.77 -5.12 37.28
CA ARG A 89 5.77 -4.97 38.34
C ARG A 89 5.04 -6.29 38.66
N GLU A 90 4.64 -6.44 39.91
CA GLU A 90 3.98 -7.66 40.41
C GLU A 90 2.45 -7.51 40.62
N GLY A 91 1.86 -6.35 40.31
CA GLY A 91 0.41 -6.13 40.44
C GLY A 91 -0.07 -5.91 41.88
N VAL A 92 0.73 -5.20 42.69
CA VAL A 92 0.46 -4.95 44.12
C VAL A 92 -0.28 -3.62 44.32
N THR A 93 -0.13 -2.70 43.38
CA THR A 93 -0.81 -1.40 43.34
C THR A 93 -1.64 -1.25 42.07
N PRO A 94 -2.68 -0.39 42.06
CA PRO A 94 -3.49 -0.15 40.86
C PRO A 94 -2.65 0.34 39.66
N ASP A 95 -1.60 1.12 39.94
CA ASP A 95 -0.72 1.71 38.92
C ASP A 95 0.23 0.72 38.25
N ASP A 96 0.33 -0.50 38.78
CA ASP A 96 1.10 -1.60 38.19
C ASP A 96 0.39 -2.19 36.96
N TYR A 97 -0.95 -2.03 36.89
CA TYR A 97 -1.76 -2.50 35.76
C TYR A 97 -1.67 -1.53 34.59
N ALA A 98 -1.63 -2.08 33.37
CA ALA A 98 -1.43 -1.30 32.16
C ALA A 98 -2.46 -1.63 31.07
N GLY A 99 -3.13 -0.60 30.56
CA GLY A 99 -4.19 -0.73 29.58
C GLY A 99 -5.51 -1.21 30.21
N THR A 100 -6.55 -1.30 29.39
CA THR A 100 -7.90 -1.67 29.83
C THR A 100 -8.42 -2.85 29.04
N PHE A 101 -9.01 -3.84 29.72
CA PHE A 101 -9.67 -4.96 29.04
C PHE A 101 -11.14 -4.61 28.74
N LYS A 102 -11.65 -5.09 27.61
CA LYS A 102 -13.08 -5.10 27.26
C LYS A 102 -13.48 -6.53 26.93
N LEU A 103 -14.54 -7.01 27.58
CA LEU A 103 -15.02 -8.38 27.41
C LEU A 103 -15.67 -8.53 26.02
N ILE A 104 -15.43 -9.67 25.38
CA ILE A 104 -16.05 -10.02 24.08
C ILE A 104 -17.25 -10.95 24.31
N ASP A 105 -17.08 -11.94 25.18
CA ASP A 105 -18.11 -12.89 25.54
C ASP A 105 -18.40 -12.80 27.04
N GLU A 106 -19.35 -11.96 27.41
CA GLU A 106 -19.78 -11.75 28.80
C GLU A 106 -20.49 -12.99 29.38
N SER A 107 -20.95 -13.92 28.53
CA SER A 107 -21.52 -15.19 29.00
C SER A 107 -20.43 -16.11 29.54
N ASP A 108 -19.19 -15.98 29.06
CA ASP A 108 -18.05 -16.83 29.40
C ASP A 108 -16.95 -16.14 30.24
N THR A 109 -16.86 -14.81 30.19
CA THR A 109 -15.81 -14.01 30.82
C THR A 109 -16.39 -12.89 31.67
N GLN A 110 -15.74 -12.55 32.78
CA GLN A 110 -16.13 -11.45 33.67
C GLN A 110 -14.90 -10.78 34.29
N PHE A 111 -15.05 -9.55 34.77
CA PHE A 111 -14.01 -8.93 35.60
C PHE A 111 -14.00 -9.56 37.00
N MET A 112 -12.80 -9.72 37.56
CA MET A 112 -12.63 -10.33 38.87
C MET A 112 -13.11 -9.37 39.96
N THR A 113 -14.05 -9.79 40.81
CA THR A 113 -14.72 -8.91 41.79
C THR A 113 -13.77 -8.33 42.84
N ASN A 114 -12.71 -9.07 43.21
CA ASN A 114 -11.66 -8.63 44.13
C ASN A 114 -10.42 -8.07 43.40
N CYS A 115 -10.43 -8.02 42.06
CA CYS A 115 -9.42 -7.34 41.27
C CYS A 115 -10.01 -6.86 39.93
N PRO A 116 -10.62 -5.67 39.90
CA PRO A 116 -11.29 -5.13 38.72
C PRO A 116 -10.47 -5.12 37.42
N PRO A 117 -9.13 -4.88 37.41
CA PRO A 117 -8.36 -4.92 36.16
C PRO A 117 -8.04 -6.33 35.65
N ALA A 118 -8.42 -7.40 36.37
CA ALA A 118 -8.20 -8.78 35.95
C ALA A 118 -9.46 -9.39 35.32
N VAL A 119 -9.30 -10.16 34.25
CA VAL A 119 -10.39 -10.93 33.63
C VAL A 119 -10.33 -12.39 34.07
N THR A 120 -11.48 -12.95 34.42
CA THR A 120 -11.65 -14.32 34.91
C THR A 120 -12.87 -14.99 34.26
N GLU A 121 -13.09 -16.28 34.50
CA GLU A 121 -14.30 -16.97 34.06
C GLU A 121 -15.57 -16.48 34.76
N SER A 122 -16.68 -16.38 34.02
CA SER A 122 -18.03 -16.23 34.56
C SER A 122 -18.53 -17.53 35.22
N ILE A 123 -18.30 -18.66 34.55
CA ILE A 123 -18.79 -20.00 34.93
C ILE A 123 -17.67 -21.03 34.71
N PRO A 124 -17.45 -21.99 35.64
CA PRO A 124 -16.39 -23.00 35.51
C PRO A 124 -16.76 -24.12 34.52
N ARG A 125 -16.73 -23.82 33.21
CA ARG A 125 -16.99 -24.76 32.10
C ARG A 125 -15.69 -25.15 31.39
N ARG A 126 -15.68 -26.30 30.70
CA ARG A 126 -14.51 -26.71 29.91
C ARG A 126 -14.42 -25.84 28.66
N ARG A 127 -13.27 -25.21 28.46
CA ARG A 127 -13.00 -24.31 27.34
C ARG A 127 -11.67 -24.65 26.68
N THR A 128 -11.61 -24.42 25.38
CA THR A 128 -10.40 -24.53 24.57
C THR A 128 -9.91 -23.16 24.11
N ARG A 129 -10.73 -22.11 24.19
CA ARG A 129 -10.40 -20.74 23.80
C ARG A 129 -11.21 -19.72 24.59
N ILE A 130 -10.60 -18.60 24.96
CA ILE A 130 -11.28 -17.36 25.36
C ILE A 130 -10.65 -16.17 24.63
N GLN A 131 -11.43 -15.11 24.43
CA GLN A 131 -10.98 -13.90 23.74
C GLN A 131 -11.45 -12.66 24.50
N VAL A 132 -10.58 -11.67 24.61
CA VAL A 132 -10.89 -10.35 25.15
C VAL A 132 -10.21 -9.28 24.30
N PHE A 133 -10.74 -8.05 24.33
CA PHE A 133 -10.02 -6.90 23.83
C PHE A 133 -9.16 -6.31 24.95
N TRP A 134 -7.96 -5.86 24.59
CA TRP A 134 -7.05 -5.12 25.46
C TRP A 134 -6.66 -3.83 24.75
N THR A 135 -7.05 -2.70 25.33
CA THR A 135 -6.66 -1.36 24.86
C THR A 135 -5.33 -0.98 25.50
N ALA A 136 -4.34 -0.70 24.67
CA ALA A 136 -3.00 -0.35 25.12
C ALA A 136 -3.00 0.97 25.91
N PRO A 137 -2.15 1.09 26.93
CA PRO A 137 -2.07 2.30 27.73
C PRO A 137 -1.56 3.50 26.91
N PRO A 138 -1.73 4.73 27.42
CA PRO A 138 -1.17 5.95 26.82
C PRO A 138 0.36 5.90 26.70
N SER A 139 0.90 6.79 25.87
CA SER A 139 2.35 6.89 25.62
C SER A 139 3.14 7.15 26.90
N GLY A 140 4.37 6.63 26.96
CA GLY A 140 5.23 6.71 28.15
C GLY A 140 4.99 5.62 29.20
N SER A 141 4.18 4.61 28.87
CA SER A 141 3.92 3.45 29.76
C SER A 141 4.98 2.35 29.64
N GLY A 142 5.90 2.44 28.67
CA GLY A 142 7.04 1.56 28.53
C GLY A 142 6.68 0.19 27.96
N CYS A 143 7.29 -0.88 28.44
CA CYS A 143 6.90 -2.23 28.05
C CYS A 143 5.88 -2.81 29.01
N ILE A 144 4.96 -3.59 28.46
CA ILE A 144 3.89 -4.26 29.19
C ILE A 144 3.99 -5.77 28.97
N THR A 145 3.54 -6.52 29.96
CA THR A 145 3.50 -7.99 29.91
C THR A 145 2.08 -8.45 30.18
N LEU A 146 1.48 -9.09 29.17
CA LEU A 146 0.23 -9.82 29.31
C LEU A 146 0.52 -11.18 29.91
N LYS A 147 -0.20 -11.51 30.99
CA LYS A 147 0.00 -12.71 31.81
C LYS A 147 -1.32 -13.46 31.95
N ALA A 148 -1.32 -14.74 31.60
CA ALA A 148 -2.45 -15.64 31.74
C ALA A 148 -2.13 -16.81 32.68
N SER A 149 -2.97 -17.03 33.69
CA SER A 149 -2.94 -18.22 34.53
C SER A 149 -4.08 -19.14 34.13
N VAL A 150 -3.84 -20.46 34.10
CA VAL A 150 -4.80 -21.44 33.57
C VAL A 150 -5.04 -22.55 34.59
N VAL A 151 -6.31 -22.87 34.84
CA VAL A 151 -6.72 -23.93 35.75
C VAL A 151 -7.28 -25.12 34.97
N GLN A 152 -6.58 -26.26 35.01
CA GLN A 152 -7.03 -27.52 34.45
C GLN A 152 -7.24 -28.54 35.59
N ARG A 153 -8.51 -28.76 35.98
CA ARG A 153 -8.91 -29.64 37.09
C ARG A 153 -8.45 -29.11 38.47
N LYS A 154 -7.63 -29.88 39.22
CA LYS A 154 -7.04 -29.50 40.53
C LYS A 154 -5.62 -28.93 40.39
N ILE A 155 -5.18 -28.69 39.15
CA ILE A 155 -3.82 -28.24 38.84
C ILE A 155 -3.94 -26.82 38.30
N ILE A 156 -3.25 -25.88 38.95
CA ILE A 156 -3.13 -24.50 38.51
C ILE A 156 -1.76 -24.34 37.87
N PHE A 157 -1.73 -23.90 36.62
CA PHE A 157 -0.50 -23.55 35.94
C PHE A 157 -0.23 -22.06 36.20
N PHE A 158 0.86 -21.76 36.92
CA PHE A 158 1.34 -20.39 37.20
C PHE A 158 2.65 -20.10 36.47
N GLN A 159 2.87 -18.82 36.18
CA GLN A 159 3.88 -18.29 35.27
C GLN A 159 5.11 -17.73 35.96
N ASP A 160 6.25 -17.83 35.27
CA ASP A 160 7.22 -16.72 35.19
C ASP A 160 7.72 -16.50 33.75
N GLU A 161 7.82 -17.52 32.88
CA GLU A 161 8.20 -17.35 31.45
C GLU A 161 7.60 -18.45 30.55
N GLY A 162 7.11 -18.12 29.35
CA GLY A 162 6.72 -19.11 28.33
C GLY A 162 5.51 -18.75 27.46
N SER A 163 4.79 -19.77 26.97
CA SER A 163 3.69 -19.63 25.99
C SER A 163 2.46 -18.87 26.50
N LEU A 164 2.30 -18.71 27.81
CA LEU A 164 1.18 -18.00 28.43
C LEU A 164 1.49 -16.51 28.68
N THR A 165 2.73 -16.07 28.49
CA THR A 165 3.15 -14.67 28.64
C THR A 165 3.38 -14.04 27.28
N LYS A 166 2.90 -12.81 27.06
CA LYS A 166 3.26 -12.02 25.88
C LYS A 166 3.80 -10.66 26.33
N ARG A 167 5.06 -10.38 25.99
CA ARG A 167 5.70 -9.08 26.19
C ARG A 167 5.46 -8.22 24.96
N LEU A 168 5.01 -6.99 25.18
CA LEU A 168 4.84 -5.98 24.14
C LEU A 168 5.48 -4.69 24.63
N CYS A 169 6.40 -4.13 23.86
CA CYS A 169 6.92 -2.80 24.16
C CYS A 169 6.11 -1.74 23.43
N GLU A 170 5.99 -0.57 24.04
CA GLU A 170 5.55 0.62 23.33
C GLU A 170 6.40 0.71 22.05
N LYS A 171 5.73 0.69 20.90
CA LYS A 171 6.35 1.04 19.63
C LYS A 171 6.87 2.44 19.87
N ALA A 172 8.19 2.58 19.96
CA ALA A 172 8.81 3.87 20.13
C ALA A 172 8.07 4.80 19.17
N ALA A 173 7.37 5.80 19.71
CA ALA A 173 7.13 6.99 18.93
C ALA A 173 8.50 7.24 18.35
N THR A 174 8.63 7.15 17.01
CA THR A 174 9.81 7.62 16.31
C THR A 174 10.23 8.83 17.08
N THR A 175 11.37 8.72 17.79
CA THR A 175 11.84 9.74 18.72
C THR A 175 11.46 11.05 18.08
N GLU A 176 10.69 11.88 18.79
CA GLU A 176 10.71 13.31 18.53
C GLU A 176 12.17 13.75 18.73
N LYS A 177 13.00 13.43 17.74
CA LYS A 177 13.89 14.40 17.15
C LYS A 177 12.98 15.60 16.88
N PRO A 178 13.42 16.82 17.20
CA PRO A 178 12.61 18.01 16.98
C PRO A 178 11.96 17.87 15.63
N ILE A 179 10.63 17.97 15.60
CA ILE A 179 9.76 17.86 14.41
C ILE A 179 10.63 18.18 13.22
N GLN A 180 11.03 17.16 12.45
CA GLN A 180 11.93 17.41 11.35
C GLN A 180 11.09 18.20 10.36
N GLU A 181 11.17 19.53 10.48
CA GLU A 181 10.54 20.46 9.58
C GLU A 181 10.95 20.01 8.20
N CYS A 182 9.98 20.01 7.28
CA CYS A 182 10.29 19.70 5.90
C CYS A 182 11.46 20.59 5.48
N CYS A 183 12.55 19.95 5.02
CA CYS A 183 13.75 20.65 4.57
C CYS A 183 13.81 20.74 3.05
N ALA A 184 12.79 20.23 2.35
CA ALA A 184 12.69 20.33 0.91
C ALA A 184 12.52 21.80 0.47
N CYS A 185 13.09 22.11 -0.68
CA CYS A 185 13.07 23.43 -1.29
C CYS A 185 12.17 23.45 -2.52
N GLY A 186 11.79 24.67 -2.92
CA GLY A 186 10.86 24.88 -4.00
C GLY A 186 9.47 24.33 -3.69
N THR A 187 8.71 24.05 -4.75
CA THR A 187 7.41 23.41 -4.69
C THR A 187 7.38 22.17 -5.55
N ALA A 188 6.51 21.23 -5.22
CA ALA A 188 6.26 20.06 -6.04
C ALA A 188 4.78 19.96 -6.39
N LYS A 189 4.50 19.59 -7.63
CA LYS A 189 3.17 19.37 -8.15
C LYS A 189 2.94 17.87 -8.27
N TYR A 190 1.79 17.43 -7.80
CA TYR A 190 1.39 16.03 -7.73
C TYR A 190 0.07 15.80 -8.45
N ARG A 191 -0.12 14.58 -8.94
CA ARG A 191 -1.41 14.06 -9.39
C ARG A 191 -1.84 12.95 -8.44
N VAL A 192 -2.99 13.14 -7.79
CA VAL A 192 -3.66 12.08 -7.05
C VAL A 192 -4.66 11.39 -7.96
N THR A 193 -4.63 10.07 -8.03
CA THR A 193 -5.56 9.24 -8.79
C THR A 193 -6.24 8.25 -7.86
N PHE A 194 -7.57 8.23 -7.87
CA PHE A 194 -8.39 7.37 -7.03
C PHE A 194 -8.93 6.17 -7.83
N TYR A 195 -8.58 4.96 -7.40
CA TYR A 195 -9.03 3.71 -7.98
C TYR A 195 -10.00 3.02 -7.03
N GLY A 196 -11.31 3.13 -7.29
CA GLY A 196 -12.32 2.35 -6.58
C GLY A 196 -12.21 0.86 -6.93
N ASN A 197 -11.99 0.02 -5.92
CA ASN A 197 -11.99 -1.45 -6.03
C ASN A 197 -13.27 -2.09 -5.43
N TRP A 198 -14.15 -1.28 -4.84
CA TRP A 198 -15.44 -1.72 -4.32
C TRP A 198 -16.40 -2.06 -5.46
N SER A 199 -16.67 -3.35 -5.64
CA SER A 199 -17.54 -3.89 -6.68
C SER A 199 -18.27 -5.12 -6.14
N GLU A 200 -19.39 -5.50 -6.75
CA GLU A 200 -20.12 -6.71 -6.36
C GLU A 200 -19.26 -7.98 -6.40
N LYS A 201 -18.26 -8.03 -7.29
CA LYS A 201 -17.34 -9.16 -7.40
C LYS A 201 -16.40 -9.26 -6.20
N VAL A 202 -15.93 -8.14 -5.68
CA VAL A 202 -14.93 -8.08 -4.60
C VAL A 202 -15.61 -8.04 -3.23
N HIS A 203 -16.74 -7.34 -3.12
CA HIS A 203 -17.54 -7.19 -1.90
C HIS A 203 -19.00 -7.59 -2.19
N PRO A 204 -19.31 -8.89 -2.29
CA PRO A 204 -20.63 -9.36 -2.74
C PRO A 204 -21.74 -9.21 -1.71
N LYS A 205 -21.40 -9.19 -0.42
CA LYS A 205 -22.38 -9.15 0.68
C LYS A 205 -23.12 -7.81 0.67
N ASP A 206 -24.43 -7.88 0.48
CA ASP A 206 -25.38 -6.75 0.47
C ASP A 206 -24.99 -5.61 -0.50
N TYR A 207 -24.26 -5.91 -1.57
CA TYR A 207 -23.77 -4.88 -2.50
C TYR A 207 -24.94 -4.09 -3.14
N PRO A 208 -24.96 -2.74 -3.03
CA PRO A 208 -26.07 -1.91 -3.50
C PRO A 208 -26.03 -1.73 -5.02
N ARG A 209 -26.55 -2.71 -5.77
CA ARG A 209 -26.44 -2.79 -7.24
C ARG A 209 -26.93 -1.55 -8.00
N ARG A 210 -27.93 -0.84 -7.49
CA ARG A 210 -28.53 0.33 -8.15
C ARG A 210 -27.97 1.67 -7.68
N ALA A 211 -27.55 1.74 -6.42
CA ALA A 211 -27.17 2.99 -5.76
C ALA A 211 -25.66 3.12 -5.49
N ASN A 212 -24.85 2.09 -5.75
CA ASN A 212 -23.40 2.12 -5.50
C ASN A 212 -22.71 3.30 -6.20
N HIS A 213 -22.02 4.12 -5.42
CA HIS A 213 -21.24 5.25 -5.92
C HIS A 213 -20.12 5.63 -4.94
N TRP A 214 -19.16 6.40 -5.44
CA TRP A 214 -18.29 7.21 -4.60
C TRP A 214 -18.72 8.67 -4.71
N SER A 215 -18.77 9.39 -3.59
CA SER A 215 -19.00 10.84 -3.63
C SER A 215 -17.87 11.56 -4.36
N ALA A 216 -18.01 12.88 -4.53
CA ALA A 216 -16.87 13.69 -4.93
C ALA A 216 -15.77 13.56 -3.86
N LEU A 217 -14.53 13.34 -4.28
CA LEU A 217 -13.38 13.41 -3.40
C LEU A 217 -13.10 14.86 -3.07
N ILE A 218 -12.94 15.15 -1.79
CA ILE A 218 -12.57 16.48 -1.29
C ILE A 218 -11.39 16.35 -0.34
N GLY A 219 -10.42 17.24 -0.47
CA GLY A 219 -9.21 17.25 0.34
C GLY A 219 -8.41 18.52 0.17
N ALA A 220 -7.21 18.53 0.73
CA ALA A 220 -6.30 19.66 0.63
C ALA A 220 -4.84 19.22 0.78
N SER A 221 -3.93 20.00 0.18
CA SER A 221 -2.56 20.10 0.66
C SER A 221 -2.48 21.18 1.74
N HIS A 222 -1.88 20.84 2.89
CA HIS A 222 -1.95 21.69 4.07
C HIS A 222 -0.73 21.54 5.00
N SER A 223 -0.63 22.46 5.96
CA SER A 223 0.36 22.47 7.04
C SER A 223 -0.05 21.52 8.18
N ARG A 224 0.86 21.31 9.13
CA ARG A 224 0.59 20.48 10.32
C ARG A 224 -0.45 21.06 11.29
N SER A 225 -0.71 22.37 11.24
CA SER A 225 -1.70 23.06 12.10
C SER A 225 -3.14 22.75 11.70
N TYR A 226 -3.36 22.32 10.45
CA TYR A 226 -4.68 21.91 9.99
C TYR A 226 -4.81 20.38 9.97
N VAL A 227 -5.88 19.88 10.58
CA VAL A 227 -6.27 18.47 10.54
C VAL A 227 -7.63 18.38 9.85
N LEU A 228 -7.66 17.73 8.68
CA LEU A 228 -8.88 17.53 7.89
C LEU A 228 -9.83 16.54 8.59
N TRP A 229 -9.29 15.39 8.98
CA TRP A 229 -9.90 14.34 9.81
C TRP A 229 -8.75 13.46 10.32
N GLU A 230 -8.93 12.75 11.43
CA GLU A 230 -7.92 11.80 11.93
C GLU A 230 -8.58 10.69 12.76
N TYR A 231 -7.93 9.53 12.84
CA TYR A 231 -8.40 8.43 13.69
C TYR A 231 -8.40 8.83 15.17
N GLY A 232 -9.49 8.56 15.86
CA GLY A 232 -9.69 9.00 17.25
C GLY A 232 -10.14 10.46 17.38
N GLY A 233 -10.14 11.24 16.31
CA GLY A 233 -10.76 12.57 16.25
C GLY A 233 -12.28 12.51 16.15
N PHE A 234 -12.94 13.66 16.22
CA PHE A 234 -14.37 13.81 15.93
C PHE A 234 -14.54 14.37 14.51
N ALA A 235 -15.55 13.91 13.78
CA ALA A 235 -15.88 14.46 12.47
C ALA A 235 -16.38 15.91 12.62
N SER A 236 -15.82 16.83 11.82
CA SER A 236 -16.38 18.19 11.66
C SER A 236 -17.74 18.14 10.97
N GLU A 237 -18.45 19.27 10.92
CA GLU A 237 -19.70 19.35 10.15
C GLU A 237 -19.44 19.09 8.66
N GLY A 238 -18.34 19.59 8.10
CA GLY A 238 -17.92 19.26 6.74
C GLY A 238 -17.69 17.77 6.51
N VAL A 239 -16.98 17.09 7.42
CA VAL A 239 -16.74 15.64 7.34
C VAL A 239 -18.05 14.86 7.44
N LYS A 240 -18.95 15.27 8.34
CA LYS A 240 -20.29 14.68 8.50
C LYS A 240 -21.12 14.81 7.22
N GLN A 241 -21.15 15.99 6.60
CA GLN A 241 -21.89 16.23 5.36
C GLN A 241 -21.37 15.39 4.19
N VAL A 242 -20.06 15.13 4.14
CA VAL A 242 -19.50 14.17 3.19
C VAL A 242 -19.92 12.75 3.55
N ALA A 243 -19.79 12.34 4.81
CA ALA A 243 -20.05 10.98 5.28
C ALA A 243 -21.51 10.53 5.08
N GLU A 244 -22.48 11.41 5.35
CA GLU A 244 -23.91 11.06 5.33
C GLU A 244 -24.57 11.37 3.98
N TYR A 245 -24.14 12.43 3.29
CA TYR A 245 -24.82 12.93 2.08
C TYR A 245 -23.95 12.95 0.83
N GLY A 246 -22.65 12.64 0.95
CA GLY A 246 -21.70 12.75 -0.16
C GLY A 246 -21.49 14.19 -0.64
N SER A 247 -21.86 15.19 0.16
CA SER A 247 -21.81 16.61 -0.21
C SER A 247 -20.49 17.26 0.23
N PRO A 248 -19.61 17.66 -0.71
CA PRO A 248 -18.32 18.28 -0.37
C PRO A 248 -18.43 19.78 -0.07
N VAL A 249 -19.61 20.40 -0.20
CA VAL A 249 -19.78 21.86 -0.16
C VAL A 249 -19.31 22.43 1.17
N LYS A 250 -19.80 21.86 2.28
CA LYS A 250 -19.44 22.35 3.61
C LYS A 250 -17.97 22.11 3.93
N MET A 251 -17.45 20.97 3.49
CA MET A 251 -16.04 20.62 3.67
C MET A 251 -15.12 21.58 2.92
N GLU A 252 -15.48 21.99 1.71
CA GLU A 252 -14.72 22.98 0.95
C GLU A 252 -14.72 24.35 1.62
N GLU A 253 -15.84 24.78 2.20
CA GLU A 253 -15.90 26.02 3.00
C GLU A 253 -14.91 25.96 4.18
N GLU A 254 -14.93 24.86 4.95
CA GLU A 254 -14.05 24.67 6.10
C GLU A 254 -12.57 24.69 5.71
N ILE A 255 -12.22 24.05 4.58
CA ILE A 255 -10.85 24.05 4.04
C ILE A 255 -10.43 25.46 3.64
N ARG A 256 -11.28 26.20 2.90
CA ARG A 256 -10.95 27.55 2.43
C ARG A 256 -10.83 28.57 3.56
N GLN A 257 -11.56 28.37 4.66
CA GLN A 257 -11.47 29.20 5.86
C GLN A 257 -10.12 29.09 6.58
N LYS A 258 -9.32 28.06 6.30
CA LYS A 258 -7.98 27.89 6.90
C LYS A 258 -6.90 28.76 6.25
N GLY A 259 -7.20 29.45 5.14
CA GLY A 259 -6.32 30.45 4.55
C GLY A 259 -4.92 29.90 4.25
N ASP A 260 -3.90 30.50 4.88
CA ASP A 260 -2.48 30.20 4.63
C ASP A 260 -2.04 28.80 5.07
N ASP A 261 -2.81 28.09 5.91
CA ASP A 261 -2.53 26.70 6.27
C ASP A 261 -2.83 25.72 5.14
N VAL A 262 -3.53 26.15 4.09
CA VAL A 262 -3.91 25.34 2.93
C VAL A 262 -3.26 25.90 1.66
N MET A 263 -2.76 25.02 0.79
CA MET A 263 -2.12 25.43 -0.47
C MET A 263 -3.03 25.17 -1.67
N THR A 264 -3.59 23.97 -1.75
CA THR A 264 -4.48 23.59 -2.86
C THR A 264 -5.65 22.79 -2.32
N VAL A 265 -6.86 23.14 -2.75
CA VAL A 265 -8.06 22.34 -2.51
C VAL A 265 -8.14 21.24 -3.57
N ILE A 266 -8.16 19.98 -3.12
CA ILE A 266 -8.18 18.79 -3.96
C ILE A 266 -9.63 18.39 -4.20
N LYS A 267 -10.06 18.34 -5.46
CA LYS A 267 -11.43 17.96 -5.84
C LYS A 267 -11.45 17.03 -7.03
N THR A 268 -12.20 15.94 -6.96
CA THR A 268 -12.51 15.09 -8.12
C THR A 268 -14.01 14.94 -8.32
N LYS A 269 -14.40 14.51 -9.52
CA LYS A 269 -15.80 14.15 -9.80
C LYS A 269 -16.19 12.90 -9.01
N ALA A 270 -17.47 12.83 -8.62
CA ALA A 270 -18.10 11.63 -8.07
C ALA A 270 -18.13 10.50 -9.10
N GLN A 271 -18.24 9.26 -8.63
CA GLN A 271 -18.25 8.07 -9.48
C GLN A 271 -19.56 7.31 -9.39
N TRP A 272 -20.33 7.33 -10.47
CA TRP A 272 -21.58 6.59 -10.63
C TRP A 272 -21.51 5.71 -11.90
N PRO A 273 -21.63 4.38 -11.80
CA PRO A 273 -21.59 3.55 -10.58
C PRO A 273 -20.21 3.59 -9.90
N ALA A 274 -20.05 3.01 -8.71
CA ALA A 274 -18.80 3.04 -7.95
C ALA A 274 -17.61 2.43 -8.70
N TRP A 275 -17.84 1.30 -9.39
CA TRP A 275 -16.79 0.57 -10.12
C TRP A 275 -17.07 0.49 -11.62
N GLN A 276 -16.04 0.77 -12.42
CA GLN A 276 -15.99 0.55 -13.86
C GLN A 276 -14.56 0.17 -14.23
N PRO A 277 -14.33 -0.69 -15.24
CA PRO A 277 -12.99 -0.99 -15.70
C PRO A 277 -12.38 0.25 -16.38
N LEU A 278 -11.05 0.38 -16.31
CA LEU A 278 -10.33 1.60 -16.71
C LEU A 278 -10.48 1.96 -18.20
N ASN A 279 -10.79 0.99 -19.05
CA ASN A 279 -11.09 1.19 -20.47
C ASN A 279 -12.48 1.82 -20.71
N VAL A 280 -13.39 1.74 -19.73
CA VAL A 280 -14.73 2.34 -19.81
C VAL A 280 -14.76 3.70 -19.13
N ARG A 281 -14.13 3.83 -17.97
CA ARG A 281 -14.05 5.10 -17.25
C ARG A 281 -12.66 5.29 -16.65
N ALA A 282 -12.04 6.42 -16.98
CA ALA A 282 -10.80 6.83 -16.35
C ALA A 282 -10.98 7.01 -14.85
N ALA A 283 -9.96 6.62 -14.07
CA ALA A 283 -9.91 6.87 -12.65
C ALA A 283 -9.92 8.41 -12.40
N PRO A 284 -10.76 8.93 -11.50
CA PRO A 284 -10.77 10.34 -11.14
C PRO A 284 -9.39 10.74 -10.65
N SER A 285 -8.91 11.87 -11.16
CA SER A 285 -7.64 12.45 -10.72
C SER A 285 -7.76 13.95 -10.52
N ALA A 286 -6.91 14.47 -9.64
CA ALA A 286 -6.75 15.88 -9.37
C ALA A 286 -5.26 16.21 -9.24
N GLU A 287 -4.90 17.43 -9.61
CA GLU A 287 -3.55 17.93 -9.41
C GLU A 287 -3.51 18.88 -8.22
N PHE A 288 -2.44 18.83 -7.44
CA PHE A 288 -2.24 19.69 -6.30
C PHE A 288 -0.77 19.99 -6.09
N SER A 289 -0.49 21.12 -5.43
CA SER A 289 0.87 21.53 -5.14
C SER A 289 1.15 21.44 -3.65
N VAL A 290 2.42 21.18 -3.33
CA VAL A 290 2.97 21.23 -1.97
C VAL A 290 4.20 22.12 -1.94
N ASP A 291 4.43 22.71 -0.77
CA ASP A 291 5.62 23.49 -0.45
C ASP A 291 6.15 23.09 0.93
N ARG A 292 7.26 23.69 1.34
CA ARG A 292 7.94 23.38 2.61
C ARG A 292 7.02 23.51 3.83
N ALA A 293 6.08 24.44 3.85
CA ALA A 293 5.18 24.67 4.98
C ALA A 293 3.94 23.77 4.92
N ARG A 294 3.44 23.50 3.71
CA ARG A 294 2.20 22.77 3.40
C ARG A 294 2.51 21.50 2.63
N HIS A 295 3.30 20.66 3.29
CA HIS A 295 3.85 19.44 2.73
C HIS A 295 3.00 18.19 3.02
N LEU A 296 1.88 18.35 3.75
CA LEU A 296 0.95 17.26 4.04
C LEU A 296 -0.21 17.26 3.04
N MET A 297 -0.81 16.09 2.85
CA MET A 297 -2.00 15.92 2.05
C MET A 297 -3.04 15.06 2.78
N SER A 298 -4.28 15.53 2.78
CA SER A 298 -5.44 14.80 3.30
C SER A 298 -6.60 14.86 2.31
N PHE A 299 -7.40 13.81 2.26
CA PHE A 299 -8.67 13.81 1.54
C PHE A 299 -9.63 12.78 2.14
N LEU A 300 -10.90 12.90 1.78
CA LEU A 300 -11.93 11.89 2.02
C LEU A 300 -12.90 11.78 0.86
N THR A 301 -13.53 10.62 0.74
CA THR A 301 -14.67 10.37 -0.14
C THR A 301 -15.59 9.34 0.51
N MET A 302 -16.90 9.56 0.39
CA MET A 302 -17.93 8.69 0.94
C MET A 302 -18.11 7.45 0.08
N LEU A 303 -18.30 6.32 0.76
CA LEU A 303 -18.78 5.08 0.19
C LEU A 303 -20.32 5.12 0.15
N GLY A 304 -20.93 5.20 -1.02
CA GLY A 304 -22.38 5.42 -1.14
C GLY A 304 -23.16 4.26 -1.74
N PRO A 305 -24.35 3.91 -1.24
CA PRO A 305 -24.93 4.34 0.04
C PRO A 305 -24.18 3.73 1.24
N SER A 306 -24.05 4.49 2.31
CA SER A 306 -23.64 4.01 3.63
C SER A 306 -24.23 4.93 4.70
N PRO A 307 -24.22 4.51 5.98
CA PRO A 307 -24.64 5.36 7.10
C PRO A 307 -23.77 6.63 7.19
N ASP A 308 -22.46 6.44 7.35
CA ASP A 308 -21.48 7.51 7.52
C ASP A 308 -20.04 7.03 7.19
N TRP A 309 -19.92 6.12 6.20
CA TRP A 309 -18.65 5.46 5.91
C TRP A 309 -17.86 6.16 4.79
N ASN A 310 -16.58 6.40 5.05
CA ASN A 310 -15.66 7.05 4.13
C ASN A 310 -14.39 6.23 3.88
N VAL A 311 -13.64 6.61 2.86
CA VAL A 311 -12.22 6.26 2.69
C VAL A 311 -11.42 7.53 2.48
N GLY A 312 -10.14 7.52 2.83
CA GLY A 312 -9.28 8.69 2.65
C GLY A 312 -7.87 8.50 3.17
N LEU A 313 -7.04 9.53 3.00
CA LEU A 313 -5.78 9.69 3.70
C LEU A 313 -5.84 10.91 4.62
N SER A 314 -5.13 10.84 5.74
CA SER A 314 -5.04 11.90 6.74
C SER A 314 -3.56 12.20 7.01
N GLY A 315 -3.16 13.45 6.80
CA GLY A 315 -1.85 13.98 7.15
C GLY A 315 -0.68 13.27 6.48
N GLU A 316 -0.83 12.79 5.25
CA GLU A 316 0.25 12.05 4.57
C GLU A 316 1.36 13.02 4.13
N ASP A 317 2.59 12.75 4.56
CA ASP A 317 3.75 13.62 4.35
C ASP A 317 4.44 13.33 3.00
N LEU A 318 4.47 14.32 2.12
CA LEU A 318 5.12 14.22 0.80
C LEU A 318 6.56 14.74 0.80
N CYS A 319 7.04 15.27 1.94
CA CYS A 319 8.41 15.70 2.12
C CYS A 319 9.29 14.53 2.57
N THR A 320 10.44 14.35 1.94
CA THR A 320 11.38 13.29 2.29
C THR A 320 12.42 13.78 3.30
N ARG A 321 13.02 12.84 4.03
CA ARG A 321 14.13 13.12 4.97
C ARG A 321 15.39 13.61 4.27
N ASP A 322 15.49 13.39 2.97
CA ASP A 322 16.62 13.77 2.11
C ASP A 322 16.46 15.16 1.50
N CYS A 323 15.52 15.97 2.02
CA CYS A 323 15.17 17.31 1.55
C CYS A 323 14.65 17.34 0.10
N GLY A 324 13.91 16.29 -0.27
CA GLY A 324 13.26 16.18 -1.57
C GLY A 324 11.77 15.89 -1.44
N TRP A 325 11.17 15.54 -2.58
CA TRP A 325 9.73 15.32 -2.73
C TRP A 325 9.48 13.86 -3.13
N VAL A 326 8.58 13.15 -2.44
CA VAL A 326 8.25 11.74 -2.72
C VAL A 326 7.87 11.57 -4.20
N GLN A 327 8.50 10.66 -4.94
CA GLN A 327 8.19 10.50 -6.37
C GLN A 327 6.83 9.82 -6.60
N ARG A 328 6.55 8.75 -5.84
CA ARG A 328 5.34 7.94 -6.00
C ARG A 328 4.91 7.34 -4.67
N LEU A 329 3.63 7.49 -4.34
CA LEU A 329 2.99 6.89 -3.19
C LEU A 329 1.80 6.05 -3.63
N VAL A 330 1.73 4.81 -3.15
CA VAL A 330 0.60 3.90 -3.40
C VAL A 330 0.07 3.42 -2.05
N LYS A 331 -1.22 3.65 -1.80
CA LYS A 331 -1.89 3.22 -0.56
C LYS A 331 -3.20 2.52 -0.87
N ASP A 332 -3.39 1.37 -0.25
CA ASP A 332 -4.68 0.67 -0.23
C ASP A 332 -5.52 1.23 0.92
N LEU A 333 -6.79 1.53 0.64
CA LEU A 333 -7.72 2.19 1.55
C LEU A 333 -8.78 1.22 2.04
N VAL A 334 -9.02 1.28 3.34
CA VAL A 334 -10.10 0.58 4.05
C VAL A 334 -11.13 1.60 4.53
N PRO A 335 -12.39 1.18 4.71
CA PRO A 335 -13.44 2.11 5.09
C PRO A 335 -13.31 2.46 6.58
N TRP A 336 -13.70 3.67 6.91
CA TRP A 336 -13.76 4.17 8.27
C TRP A 336 -15.10 4.85 8.52
N ASP A 337 -15.53 4.76 9.77
CA ASP A 337 -16.80 5.22 10.31
C ASP A 337 -16.59 6.62 10.88
N ALA A 338 -17.44 7.58 10.49
CA ALA A 338 -17.35 8.97 10.93
C ALA A 338 -17.87 9.21 12.35
N GLY A 339 -18.61 8.25 12.91
CA GLY A 339 -19.20 8.29 14.24
C GLY A 339 -20.44 9.18 14.34
N THR A 340 -21.13 9.46 13.23
CA THR A 340 -22.29 10.36 13.16
C THR A 340 -23.61 9.63 12.89
N ASP A 341 -23.58 8.43 12.28
CA ASP A 341 -24.74 7.56 12.07
C ASP A 341 -24.46 6.11 12.51
N SER A 342 -25.40 5.52 13.24
CA SER A 342 -25.30 4.18 13.84
C SER A 342 -25.90 3.07 12.96
N GLY A 343 -26.10 3.32 11.66
CA GLY A 343 -26.50 2.30 10.69
C GLY A 343 -25.46 1.17 10.58
N VAL A 344 -25.91 -0.06 10.28
CA VAL A 344 -25.05 -1.26 10.32
C VAL A 344 -24.72 -1.85 8.95
N THR A 345 -25.49 -1.49 7.92
CA THR A 345 -25.33 -1.91 6.52
C THR A 345 -25.52 -0.72 5.56
N TYR A 346 -25.17 -0.88 4.29
CA TYR A 346 -25.14 0.19 3.27
C TYR A 346 -26.45 1.00 3.18
N GLU A 347 -27.60 0.33 3.17
CA GLU A 347 -28.93 0.95 3.00
C GLU A 347 -29.72 1.00 4.31
N SER A 348 -29.01 1.10 5.45
CA SER A 348 -29.68 1.27 6.75
C SER A 348 -30.44 2.60 6.79
N PRO A 349 -31.61 2.68 7.45
CA PRO A 349 -32.23 3.96 7.75
C PRO A 349 -31.32 4.81 8.64
N ASN A 350 -31.33 6.13 8.43
CA ASN A 350 -30.54 7.06 9.22
C ASN A 350 -30.86 6.92 10.72
N LYS A 351 -29.81 6.75 11.52
CA LYS A 351 -29.87 6.58 12.97
C LYS A 351 -28.75 7.41 13.60
N PRO A 352 -28.98 8.70 13.92
CA PRO A 352 -27.94 9.59 14.44
C PRO A 352 -27.24 9.03 15.70
N SER A 353 -25.91 9.07 15.71
CA SER A 353 -25.07 8.68 16.85
C SER A 353 -25.01 9.82 17.87
N ASN A 354 -25.61 9.62 19.05
CA ASN A 354 -25.67 10.63 20.11
C ASN A 354 -25.25 10.04 21.49
N PRO A 355 -24.13 10.47 22.08
CA PRO A 355 -23.19 11.48 21.57
C PRO A 355 -22.43 11.01 20.32
N GLN A 356 -21.90 11.96 19.54
CA GLN A 356 -21.05 11.65 18.39
C GLN A 356 -19.87 10.78 18.82
N GLU A 357 -19.61 9.71 18.07
CA GLU A 357 -18.49 8.81 18.32
C GLU A 357 -17.21 9.31 17.63
N ARG A 358 -16.07 8.72 17.98
CA ARG A 358 -14.77 9.06 17.38
C ARG A 358 -14.58 8.30 16.07
N ILE A 359 -13.94 8.95 15.10
CA ILE A 359 -13.59 8.35 13.82
C ILE A 359 -12.74 7.10 14.05
N ARG A 360 -13.16 5.98 13.47
CA ARG A 360 -12.49 4.67 13.62
C ARG A 360 -12.51 3.89 12.31
N PRO A 361 -11.51 3.03 12.05
CA PRO A 361 -11.58 2.11 10.93
C PRO A 361 -12.70 1.08 11.16
N LEU A 362 -13.39 0.67 10.09
CA LEU A 362 -14.31 -0.46 10.15
C LEU A 362 -13.51 -1.76 10.27
N THR A 363 -14.07 -2.73 10.99
CA THR A 363 -13.50 -4.06 11.13
C THR A 363 -14.47 -5.14 10.65
N SER A 364 -13.92 -6.29 10.27
CA SER A 364 -14.71 -7.46 9.82
C SER A 364 -15.59 -8.09 10.91
N LEU A 365 -15.62 -7.53 12.12
CA LEU A 365 -16.39 -8.06 13.25
C LEU A 365 -17.27 -7.00 13.91
N ASP A 366 -17.42 -5.83 13.29
CA ASP A 366 -18.18 -4.72 13.87
C ASP A 366 -19.63 -5.11 14.17
N HIS A 367 -20.30 -5.75 13.21
CA HIS A 367 -21.68 -6.21 13.39
C HIS A 367 -22.00 -7.37 12.44
N PRO A 368 -22.76 -8.41 12.84
CA PRO A 368 -23.10 -9.54 11.97
C PRO A 368 -23.79 -9.15 10.64
N GLN A 369 -24.59 -8.07 10.68
CA GLN A 369 -25.27 -7.52 9.50
C GLN A 369 -24.39 -6.57 8.67
N SER A 370 -23.16 -6.28 9.11
CA SER A 370 -22.24 -5.48 8.31
C SER A 370 -21.88 -6.21 7.01
N PRO A 371 -21.82 -5.52 5.87
CA PRO A 371 -21.39 -6.11 4.60
C PRO A 371 -19.93 -6.56 4.63
N PHE A 372 -19.13 -6.04 5.56
CA PHE A 372 -17.74 -6.42 5.76
C PHE A 372 -17.55 -7.53 6.80
N TYR A 373 -18.65 -8.04 7.39
CA TYR A 373 -18.57 -9.02 8.46
C TYR A 373 -18.08 -10.38 7.98
N ASP A 374 -17.01 -10.88 8.59
CA ASP A 374 -16.48 -12.23 8.42
C ASP A 374 -16.38 -12.91 9.81
N PRO A 375 -17.10 -14.01 10.06
CA PRO A 375 -17.05 -14.72 11.35
C PRO A 375 -15.66 -15.28 11.69
N SER A 376 -14.79 -15.46 10.70
CA SER A 376 -13.40 -15.90 10.88
C SER A 376 -12.50 -14.77 11.40
N GLY A 377 -12.94 -13.51 11.25
CA GLY A 377 -12.12 -12.32 11.39
C GLY A 377 -11.06 -12.19 10.28
N GLY A 378 -10.35 -11.06 10.28
CA GLY A 378 -9.31 -10.76 9.29
C GLY A 378 -9.40 -9.32 8.78
N PRO A 379 -8.40 -8.83 8.05
CA PRO A 379 -8.43 -7.49 7.47
C PRO A 379 -9.52 -7.39 6.39
N ILE A 380 -10.25 -6.27 6.36
CA ILE A 380 -11.20 -5.97 5.28
C ILE A 380 -10.41 -5.83 3.97
N THR A 381 -10.85 -6.52 2.92
CA THR A 381 -10.31 -6.35 1.56
C THR A 381 -10.43 -4.87 1.15
N SER A 382 -9.34 -4.25 0.72
CA SER A 382 -9.29 -2.82 0.36
C SER A 382 -10.40 -2.42 -0.61
N LEU A 383 -11.13 -1.35 -0.30
CA LEU A 383 -12.21 -0.84 -1.14
C LEU A 383 -11.71 0.12 -2.22
N ALA A 384 -10.54 0.72 -2.02
CA ALA A 384 -9.95 1.62 -2.99
C ALA A 384 -8.44 1.58 -2.89
N ARG A 385 -7.78 2.07 -3.94
CA ARG A 385 -6.35 2.35 -3.98
C ARG A 385 -6.15 3.77 -4.43
N VAL A 386 -5.29 4.50 -3.74
CA VAL A 386 -4.86 5.83 -4.16
C VAL A 386 -3.42 5.79 -4.62
N VAL A 387 -3.15 6.45 -5.74
CA VAL A 387 -1.82 6.64 -6.29
C VAL A 387 -1.56 8.14 -6.35
N VAL A 388 -0.49 8.60 -5.70
CA VAL A 388 -0.04 9.99 -5.72
C VAL A 388 1.31 10.01 -6.42
N GLU A 389 1.39 10.65 -7.57
CA GLU A 389 2.57 10.69 -8.43
C GLU A 389 3.03 12.14 -8.60
N ARG A 390 4.32 12.38 -8.40
CA ARG A 390 4.92 13.70 -8.63
C ARG A 390 4.99 13.93 -10.13
N ILE A 391 4.43 15.04 -10.58
CA ILE A 391 4.38 15.41 -12.00
C ILE A 391 5.39 16.49 -12.36
N ALA A 392 5.77 17.36 -11.41
CA ALA A 392 6.80 18.37 -11.62
C ALA A 392 7.33 18.91 -10.31
N ARG A 393 8.52 19.52 -10.36
CA ARG A 393 9.08 20.39 -9.31
C ARG A 393 9.33 21.78 -9.87
N LYS A 394 9.22 22.81 -9.02
CA LYS A 394 9.47 24.21 -9.40
C LYS A 394 10.32 24.90 -8.35
N GLY A 395 11.27 25.72 -8.82
CA GLY A 395 12.23 26.44 -7.97
C GLY A 395 13.48 25.62 -7.66
N GLU A 396 14.44 26.24 -6.96
CA GLU A 396 15.70 25.60 -6.59
C GLU A 396 15.45 24.36 -5.72
N GLN A 397 16.01 23.22 -6.14
CA GLN A 397 15.92 21.96 -5.41
C GLN A 397 17.15 21.79 -4.51
N CYS A 398 16.94 21.24 -3.31
CA CYS A 398 17.99 21.06 -2.30
C CYS A 398 18.07 19.61 -1.80
N ASN A 399 17.63 18.65 -2.62
CA ASN A 399 17.73 17.24 -2.32
C ASN A 399 19.19 16.78 -2.18
N THR A 400 19.46 16.03 -1.12
CA THR A 400 20.81 15.52 -0.80
C THR A 400 21.22 14.31 -1.64
N VAL A 401 20.24 13.63 -2.24
CA VAL A 401 20.43 12.50 -3.16
C VAL A 401 20.20 12.98 -4.59
N PRO A 402 21.07 12.63 -5.56
CA PRO A 402 20.89 13.01 -6.96
C PRO A 402 19.57 12.51 -7.54
N ASP A 403 18.99 13.31 -8.43
CA ASP A 403 17.74 12.97 -9.14
C ASP A 403 17.90 11.68 -9.95
N THR A 404 16.89 10.82 -9.89
CA THR A 404 16.79 9.62 -10.72
C THR A 404 16.33 9.99 -12.14
N ILE A 405 16.47 9.07 -13.09
CA ILE A 405 15.99 9.27 -14.47
C ILE A 405 14.48 9.60 -14.48
N ASP A 406 13.69 8.97 -13.60
CA ASP A 406 12.25 9.23 -13.47
C ASP A 406 11.96 10.64 -12.91
N ASP A 407 12.81 11.15 -12.01
CA ASP A 407 12.71 12.51 -11.48
C ASP A 407 12.96 13.56 -12.57
N ILE A 408 13.97 13.33 -13.42
CA ILE A 408 14.34 14.20 -14.54
C ILE A 408 13.27 14.19 -15.64
N VAL A 409 12.74 13.00 -15.98
CA VAL A 409 11.70 12.86 -17.01
C VAL A 409 10.40 13.56 -16.60
N ALA A 410 10.02 13.48 -15.32
CA ALA A 410 8.84 14.17 -14.81
C ALA A 410 8.96 15.70 -14.97
N ASP A 411 10.13 16.26 -14.65
CA ASP A 411 10.35 17.71 -14.76
C ASP A 411 10.39 18.18 -16.23
N ILE A 412 10.95 17.39 -17.16
CA ILE A 412 11.02 17.73 -18.60
C ILE A 412 9.64 17.63 -19.29
N ALA A 413 8.82 16.64 -18.93
CA ALA A 413 7.53 16.38 -19.60
C ALA A 413 6.50 17.52 -19.44
N GLN A 414 6.71 18.45 -18.51
CA GLN A 414 5.87 19.64 -18.34
C GLN A 414 6.45 20.90 -19.01
N GLU A 415 7.79 21.03 -19.13
CA GLU A 415 8.42 22.11 -19.91
C GLU A 415 7.98 22.07 -21.39
N GLU A 416 7.84 20.88 -21.98
CA GLU A 416 7.35 20.70 -23.35
C GLU A 416 5.87 21.12 -23.55
N LYS A 417 5.09 21.24 -22.46
CA LYS A 417 3.68 21.65 -22.53
C LYS A 417 3.47 23.15 -22.36
N GLU A 418 4.43 23.86 -21.75
CA GLU A 418 4.36 25.31 -21.56
C GLU A 418 4.96 26.10 -22.75
N GLU A 419 5.78 25.47 -23.61
CA GLU A 419 6.37 26.10 -24.82
C GLU A 419 5.74 25.67 -26.16
N ALA A 420 4.46 25.30 -26.19
CA ALA A 420 3.73 25.14 -27.45
C ALA A 420 3.12 26.47 -27.93
N ASP A 421 3.97 27.47 -28.21
CA ASP A 421 3.56 28.65 -28.97
C ASP A 421 4.61 29.03 -30.03
N ASN A 422 4.31 28.67 -31.28
CA ASN A 422 4.82 29.23 -32.53
C ASN A 422 6.35 29.24 -32.79
N THR A 423 7.00 28.07 -32.95
CA THR A 423 8.19 27.97 -33.83
C THR A 423 8.19 26.70 -34.69
N PRO A 424 8.43 26.77 -36.01
CA PRO A 424 8.36 25.61 -36.90
C PRO A 424 9.56 24.65 -36.73
N GLU A 425 9.28 23.34 -36.81
CA GLU A 425 10.11 22.17 -36.45
C GLU A 425 11.40 21.90 -37.26
N THR A 426 11.98 22.90 -37.95
CA THR A 426 13.10 22.64 -38.90
C THR A 426 14.46 23.23 -38.48
N CYS A 427 14.51 24.06 -37.44
CA CYS A 427 15.73 24.73 -36.95
C CYS A 427 15.84 24.60 -35.42
N ILE A 428 16.95 24.06 -34.91
CA ILE A 428 17.22 23.93 -33.48
C ILE A 428 18.07 25.13 -33.03
N TYR A 429 17.52 26.00 -32.19
CA TYR A 429 18.22 27.15 -31.61
C TYR A 429 18.75 26.87 -30.20
N SER A 430 19.67 27.70 -29.72
CA SER A 430 20.01 27.82 -28.29
C SER A 430 18.92 28.60 -27.56
N ASN A 431 18.95 28.55 -26.23
CA ASN A 431 18.17 29.47 -25.40
C ASN A 431 18.56 30.93 -25.76
N TRP A 432 17.60 31.84 -25.60
CA TRP A 432 17.85 33.27 -25.77
C TRP A 432 18.83 33.79 -24.72
N SER A 433 19.70 34.71 -25.12
CA SER A 433 20.49 35.49 -24.18
C SER A 433 19.57 36.37 -23.31
N PRO A 434 20.04 36.80 -22.13
CA PRO A 434 19.39 37.90 -21.41
C PRO A 434 19.21 39.12 -22.32
N TRP A 435 18.16 39.91 -22.06
CA TRP A 435 17.95 41.19 -22.74
C TRP A 435 19.10 42.16 -22.44
N SER A 436 19.54 42.89 -23.46
CA SER A 436 20.51 43.98 -23.30
C SER A 436 19.94 45.10 -22.45
N ALA A 437 20.84 45.95 -21.92
CA ALA A 437 20.43 47.25 -21.39
C ALA A 437 19.61 48.02 -22.45
N CYS A 438 18.67 48.83 -21.99
CA CYS A 438 17.85 49.64 -22.88
C CYS A 438 18.75 50.60 -23.66
N SER A 439 18.57 50.69 -24.99
CA SER A 439 19.40 51.57 -25.82
C SER A 439 19.25 53.07 -25.52
N SER A 440 18.28 53.43 -24.67
CA SER A 440 18.07 54.79 -24.19
C SER A 440 18.57 54.92 -22.75
N SER A 441 19.48 55.87 -22.52
CA SER A 441 19.95 56.27 -21.20
C SER A 441 19.12 57.40 -20.57
N THR A 442 18.09 57.88 -21.30
CA THR A 442 17.12 58.92 -20.89
C THR A 442 15.69 58.37 -21.02
N CYS A 443 14.69 59.12 -20.54
CA CYS A 443 13.27 58.68 -20.53
C CYS A 443 12.60 58.65 -21.93
N ASP A 444 13.40 58.49 -22.99
CA ASP A 444 12.95 58.34 -24.37
C ASP A 444 12.72 56.85 -24.70
N LYS A 445 11.92 56.59 -25.75
CA LYS A 445 11.64 55.23 -26.23
C LYS A 445 12.95 54.59 -26.75
N GLY A 446 13.49 53.65 -25.98
CA GLY A 446 14.62 52.81 -26.37
C GLY A 446 14.16 51.44 -26.88
N ARG A 447 15.13 50.64 -27.29
CA ARG A 447 14.95 49.23 -27.65
C ARG A 447 15.99 48.39 -26.94
N ARG A 448 15.57 47.25 -26.39
CA ARG A 448 16.46 46.23 -25.84
C ARG A 448 16.52 45.06 -26.80
N MET A 449 17.67 44.41 -26.88
CA MET A 449 17.96 43.36 -27.84
C MET A 449 18.35 42.09 -27.10
N ARG A 450 17.93 40.93 -27.62
CA ARG A 450 18.47 39.63 -27.22
C ARG A 450 18.84 38.83 -28.45
N GLN A 451 19.72 37.85 -28.29
CA GLN A 451 20.20 36.99 -29.37
C GLN A 451 20.22 35.52 -28.97
N ARG A 452 20.03 34.63 -29.95
CA ARG A 452 20.17 33.18 -29.81
C ARG A 452 20.96 32.62 -31.00
N MET A 453 21.67 31.52 -30.78
CA MET A 453 22.48 30.88 -31.81
C MET A 453 21.75 29.67 -32.40
N LEU A 454 21.92 29.43 -33.70
CA LEU A 454 21.44 28.20 -34.33
C LEU A 454 22.38 27.04 -33.93
N LYS A 455 21.85 26.03 -33.25
CA LYS A 455 22.60 24.84 -32.83
C LYS A 455 22.64 23.77 -33.90
N ALA A 456 21.55 23.57 -34.65
CA ALA A 456 21.50 22.62 -35.76
C ALA A 456 20.39 22.98 -36.76
N GLN A 457 20.65 22.74 -38.04
CA GLN A 457 19.69 22.91 -39.13
C GLN A 457 19.44 21.54 -39.76
N LEU A 458 18.22 21.03 -39.63
CA LEU A 458 17.87 19.69 -40.13
C LEU A 458 17.67 19.64 -41.65
N ASP A 459 17.31 20.76 -42.28
CA ASP A 459 17.17 20.88 -43.73
C ASP A 459 17.95 22.10 -44.28
N HIS A 460 18.89 21.85 -45.19
CA HIS A 460 19.74 22.87 -45.81
C HIS A 460 19.01 23.78 -46.81
N ASN A 461 17.80 23.41 -47.25
CA ASN A 461 17.03 24.20 -48.21
C ASN A 461 16.16 25.29 -47.57
N VAL A 462 16.00 25.29 -46.24
CA VAL A 462 15.18 26.27 -45.51
C VAL A 462 16.09 27.19 -44.69
N PRO A 463 16.25 28.47 -45.04
CA PRO A 463 17.10 29.38 -44.28
C PRO A 463 16.52 29.66 -42.88
N CYS A 464 17.27 29.33 -41.83
CA CYS A 464 16.90 29.59 -40.44
C CYS A 464 17.13 31.08 -40.09
N LEU A 465 16.05 31.88 -40.07
CA LEU A 465 16.04 33.28 -39.61
C LEU A 465 15.48 33.41 -38.17
N HIS A 466 15.64 34.57 -37.53
CA HIS A 466 15.30 34.87 -36.10
C HIS A 466 16.34 34.47 -35.05
N THR A 467 17.58 34.92 -35.23
CA THR A 467 18.64 34.86 -34.22
C THR A 467 18.69 36.08 -33.30
N GLN A 468 17.90 37.12 -33.59
CA GLN A 468 17.88 38.38 -32.86
C GLN A 468 16.44 38.87 -32.70
N ASP A 469 16.15 39.44 -31.53
CA ASP A 469 14.83 39.94 -31.17
C ASP A 469 14.97 41.31 -30.48
N PHE A 470 14.02 42.21 -30.73
CA PHE A 470 14.05 43.60 -30.30
C PHE A 470 12.72 44.00 -29.67
N GLU A 471 12.77 44.51 -28.45
CA GLU A 471 11.59 44.92 -27.70
C GLU A 471 11.70 46.40 -27.27
N PRO A 472 10.61 47.19 -27.33
CA PRO A 472 10.60 48.55 -26.79
C PRO A 472 10.88 48.57 -25.28
N CYS A 473 11.66 49.54 -24.81
CA CYS A 473 11.94 49.75 -23.39
C CYS A 473 12.11 51.24 -23.06
N MET A 474 12.04 51.60 -21.78
CA MET A 474 12.36 52.93 -21.27
C MET A 474 13.50 52.84 -20.22
N GLY A 475 14.32 53.89 -20.12
CA GLY A 475 15.50 53.92 -19.25
C GLY A 475 15.16 53.86 -17.74
N PRO A 476 16.09 53.39 -16.89
CA PRO A 476 15.88 53.28 -15.45
C PRO A 476 15.84 54.67 -14.78
N GLY A 477 14.81 54.94 -13.97
CA GLY A 477 14.63 56.20 -13.25
C GLY A 477 13.29 56.92 -13.50
N CYS A 478 12.41 56.35 -14.30
CA CYS A 478 11.03 56.84 -14.47
C CYS A 478 10.08 55.91 -13.71
N SER A 479 9.88 56.18 -12.43
CA SER A 479 8.75 55.66 -11.66
C SER A 479 7.56 56.58 -11.91
N GLU A 480 6.41 55.99 -12.24
CA GLU A 480 5.14 56.67 -11.99
C GLU A 480 5.02 56.85 -10.47
N GLU A 481 5.36 58.05 -10.00
CA GLU A 481 4.72 58.58 -8.82
C GLU A 481 3.29 58.94 -9.22
N GLU A 482 2.39 57.97 -9.10
CA GLU A 482 0.97 58.26 -8.97
C GLU A 482 0.49 57.80 -7.59
N ALA A 483 0.09 58.82 -6.82
CA ALA A 483 -0.71 58.84 -5.61
C ALA A 483 -1.01 57.52 -4.91
N SER A 484 -0.62 57.46 -3.63
CA SER A 484 -1.22 56.66 -2.56
C SER A 484 -2.73 56.44 -2.75
N THR A 485 -3.08 55.31 -3.36
CA THR A 485 -4.46 54.89 -3.59
C THR A 485 -4.71 53.58 -2.86
N CYS A 486 -5.92 53.46 -2.31
CA CYS A 486 -6.35 52.28 -1.56
C CYS A 486 -6.17 50.98 -2.35
N MET A 487 -5.51 50.00 -1.75
CA MET A 487 -5.36 48.68 -2.36
C MET A 487 -6.65 47.87 -2.12
N MET A 488 -7.42 47.66 -3.18
CA MET A 488 -8.65 46.85 -3.15
C MET A 488 -8.35 45.35 -3.31
N SER A 489 -9.24 44.49 -2.82
CA SER A 489 -9.24 43.08 -3.18
C SER A 489 -9.57 42.88 -4.65
N GLU A 490 -9.28 41.69 -5.16
CA GLU A 490 -9.92 41.25 -6.40
C GLU A 490 -11.44 41.20 -6.20
N TRP A 491 -12.18 41.41 -7.30
CA TRP A 491 -13.63 41.29 -7.28
C TRP A 491 -14.03 39.85 -7.02
N ILE A 492 -15.04 39.66 -6.18
CA ILE A 492 -15.74 38.39 -6.06
C ILE A 492 -16.39 38.06 -7.41
N SER A 493 -16.52 36.77 -7.73
CA SER A 493 -17.21 36.34 -8.94
C SER A 493 -18.62 36.91 -9.01
N TRP A 494 -19.07 37.30 -10.20
CA TRP A 494 -20.42 37.81 -10.43
C TRP A 494 -21.49 36.89 -9.83
N SER A 495 -22.50 37.49 -9.19
CA SER A 495 -23.70 36.78 -8.77
C SER A 495 -24.46 36.23 -9.99
N PRO A 496 -25.31 35.20 -9.79
CA PRO A 496 -26.24 34.76 -10.83
C PRO A 496 -27.08 35.94 -11.32
N CYS A 497 -27.42 35.95 -12.61
CA CYS A 497 -28.28 36.99 -13.16
C CYS A 497 -29.61 37.00 -12.39
N SER A 498 -30.08 38.18 -11.97
CA SER A 498 -31.34 38.36 -11.23
C SER A 498 -32.57 37.83 -11.97
N SER A 499 -32.43 37.56 -13.27
CA SER A 499 -33.46 37.08 -14.17
C SER A 499 -32.98 35.83 -14.90
N SER A 500 -33.84 34.82 -14.99
CA SER A 500 -33.53 33.53 -15.61
C SER A 500 -33.81 33.47 -17.12
N CYS A 501 -34.34 34.53 -17.72
CA CYS A 501 -34.54 34.71 -19.18
C CYS A 501 -34.63 36.21 -19.45
N GLY A 502 -33.99 36.71 -20.51
CA GLY A 502 -33.97 38.11 -20.90
C GLY A 502 -32.92 38.95 -20.15
N MET A 503 -33.14 40.26 -20.11
CA MET A 503 -32.25 41.20 -19.41
C MET A 503 -32.49 41.16 -17.89
N GLY A 504 -31.46 40.76 -17.14
CA GLY A 504 -31.38 40.89 -15.69
C GLY A 504 -30.17 41.72 -15.26
N MET A 505 -29.92 41.78 -13.95
CA MET A 505 -28.73 42.40 -13.36
C MET A 505 -27.96 41.38 -12.55
N ARG A 506 -26.64 41.47 -12.59
CA ARG A 506 -25.74 40.71 -11.70
C ARG A 506 -24.84 41.69 -10.98
N SER A 507 -24.52 41.39 -9.73
CA SER A 507 -23.68 42.21 -8.87
C SER A 507 -22.46 41.44 -8.42
N ARG A 508 -21.37 42.15 -8.12
CA ARG A 508 -20.19 41.61 -7.46
C ARG A 508 -19.63 42.62 -6.49
N GLU A 509 -18.96 42.11 -5.47
CA GLU A 509 -18.41 42.91 -4.38
C GLU A 509 -16.90 42.74 -4.28
N ARG A 510 -16.22 43.76 -3.75
CA ARG A 510 -14.80 43.74 -3.37
C ARG A 510 -14.61 44.54 -2.10
N TYR A 511 -13.58 44.23 -1.32
CA TYR A 511 -13.29 44.90 -0.06
C TYR A 511 -11.91 45.57 -0.10
N VAL A 512 -11.67 46.52 0.81
CA VAL A 512 -10.38 47.20 0.92
C VAL A 512 -9.38 46.26 1.60
N LYS A 513 -8.28 45.90 0.94
CA LYS A 513 -7.21 45.08 1.52
C LYS A 513 -6.29 45.88 2.42
N GLN A 514 -6.04 47.15 2.08
CA GLN A 514 -5.18 48.03 2.85
C GLN A 514 -5.69 49.47 2.80
N PHE A 515 -5.87 50.07 3.97
CA PHE A 515 -6.17 51.49 4.11
C PHE A 515 -4.87 52.31 4.05
N PRO A 516 -4.90 53.55 3.51
CA PRO A 516 -3.75 54.44 3.54
C PRO A 516 -3.34 54.74 4.99
N GLU A 517 -2.03 54.83 5.28
CA GLU A 517 -1.54 55.10 6.64
C GLU A 517 -1.95 56.49 7.18
N ASP A 518 -2.35 57.42 6.30
CA ASP A 518 -2.78 58.77 6.65
C ASP A 518 -4.23 58.88 7.16
N GLY A 519 -4.95 57.75 7.33
CA GLY A 519 -6.27 57.72 7.96
C GLY A 519 -7.42 58.29 7.11
N SER A 520 -7.22 58.48 5.80
CA SER A 520 -8.28 58.87 4.86
C SER A 520 -9.14 57.66 4.43
N SER A 521 -10.44 57.87 4.24
CA SER A 521 -11.38 56.82 3.82
C SER A 521 -11.32 56.58 2.31
N CYS A 522 -11.27 55.32 1.91
CA CYS A 522 -11.28 54.90 0.52
C CYS A 522 -12.63 55.20 -0.15
N THR A 523 -12.63 56.02 -1.21
CA THR A 523 -13.84 56.39 -1.97
C THR A 523 -14.12 55.49 -3.17
N LEU A 524 -13.34 54.40 -3.35
CA LEU A 524 -13.52 53.46 -4.46
C LEU A 524 -14.74 52.56 -4.25
N PRO A 525 -15.52 52.25 -5.31
CA PRO A 525 -16.73 51.45 -5.19
C PRO A 525 -16.40 50.01 -4.77
N THR A 526 -17.10 49.54 -3.74
CA THR A 526 -17.01 48.19 -3.19
C THR A 526 -18.04 47.24 -3.81
N GLU A 527 -19.00 47.77 -4.58
CA GLU A 527 -20.02 47.01 -5.28
C GLU A 527 -20.10 47.47 -6.73
N GLU A 528 -20.25 46.52 -7.65
CA GLU A 528 -20.43 46.76 -9.07
C GLU A 528 -21.60 45.92 -9.59
N THR A 529 -22.50 46.55 -10.34
CA THR A 529 -23.69 45.91 -10.88
C THR A 529 -23.74 46.11 -12.39
N GLU A 530 -23.89 45.02 -13.12
CA GLU A 530 -23.88 44.98 -14.59
C GLU A 530 -25.17 44.33 -15.12
N LYS A 531 -25.62 44.78 -16.30
CA LYS A 531 -26.72 44.14 -17.03
C LYS A 531 -26.24 42.82 -17.63
N CYS A 532 -26.95 41.75 -17.36
CA CYS A 532 -26.74 40.42 -17.94
C CYS A 532 -27.92 40.05 -18.82
N VAL A 533 -27.68 39.36 -19.93
CA VAL A 533 -28.73 38.82 -20.81
C VAL A 533 -28.63 37.31 -20.78
N VAL A 534 -29.71 36.63 -20.38
CA VAL A 534 -29.80 35.17 -20.38
C VAL A 534 -30.77 34.74 -21.47
N ASN A 535 -30.25 34.09 -22.52
CA ASN A 535 -30.96 33.67 -23.74
C ASN A 535 -31.51 34.85 -24.58
N GLU A 536 -30.97 35.06 -25.79
CA GLU A 536 -31.44 36.11 -26.71
C GLU A 536 -32.85 35.84 -27.29
N ASP A 537 -33.35 34.60 -27.24
CA ASP A 537 -34.63 34.19 -27.82
C ASP A 537 -35.74 33.95 -26.76
N CYS A 538 -35.97 34.90 -25.86
CA CYS A 538 -37.16 34.86 -24.99
C CYS A 538 -38.37 35.45 -25.74
N SER A 539 -39.14 34.60 -26.43
CA SER A 539 -40.42 35.00 -27.02
C SER A 539 -41.54 34.91 -25.96
N PRO A 540 -42.48 35.86 -25.86
CA PRO A 540 -43.40 35.98 -24.71
C PRO A 540 -44.48 34.90 -24.58
N SER A 541 -44.40 33.83 -25.38
CA SER A 541 -45.46 32.82 -25.52
C SER A 541 -45.01 31.38 -25.28
N SER A 542 -43.78 31.15 -24.80
CA SER A 542 -43.27 29.80 -24.55
C SER A 542 -43.07 29.53 -23.06
N CYS A 543 -43.83 28.56 -22.56
CA CYS A 543 -43.63 27.88 -21.28
C CYS A 543 -42.22 27.29 -21.18
N VAL A 544 -41.63 27.34 -19.99
CA VAL A 544 -40.31 26.76 -19.74
C VAL A 544 -40.50 25.27 -19.44
N VAL A 545 -39.90 24.41 -20.26
CA VAL A 545 -39.88 22.95 -20.05
C VAL A 545 -38.53 22.51 -19.48
N THR A 546 -38.52 21.38 -18.79
CA THR A 546 -37.28 20.70 -18.37
C THR A 546 -36.58 20.06 -19.58
N GLU A 547 -35.33 19.65 -19.39
CA GLU A 547 -34.65 18.81 -20.38
C GLU A 547 -35.39 17.48 -20.55
N TRP A 548 -35.26 16.86 -21.72
CA TRP A 548 -35.85 15.55 -21.98
C TRP A 548 -35.28 14.49 -21.03
N SER A 549 -36.13 13.60 -20.55
CA SER A 549 -35.69 12.36 -19.91
C SER A 549 -34.87 11.51 -20.90
N GLU A 550 -34.12 10.56 -20.38
CA GLU A 550 -33.60 9.48 -21.23
C GLU A 550 -34.75 8.73 -21.91
N TRP A 551 -34.48 8.16 -23.09
CA TRP A 551 -35.45 7.34 -23.80
C TRP A 551 -35.80 6.10 -22.98
N GLU A 552 -37.09 5.84 -22.81
CA GLU A 552 -37.55 4.58 -22.28
C GLU A 552 -37.09 3.41 -23.17
N PRO A 553 -36.97 2.19 -22.60
CA PRO A 553 -36.77 0.98 -23.38
C PRO A 553 -37.80 0.85 -24.50
N CYS A 554 -37.38 0.25 -25.62
CA CYS A 554 -38.30 -0.04 -26.72
C CYS A 554 -39.49 -0.86 -26.20
N SER A 555 -40.71 -0.51 -26.61
CA SER A 555 -41.96 -1.16 -26.16
C SER A 555 -42.01 -2.65 -26.47
N VAL A 556 -41.12 -3.14 -27.34
CA VAL A 556 -40.97 -4.54 -27.72
C VAL A 556 -39.52 -4.97 -27.55
N SER A 557 -39.30 -6.25 -27.28
CA SER A 557 -37.96 -6.85 -27.19
C SER A 557 -37.43 -7.39 -28.52
N CYS A 558 -38.29 -7.55 -29.53
CA CYS A 558 -37.93 -7.98 -30.88
C CYS A 558 -38.90 -7.37 -31.91
N GLY A 559 -38.45 -7.16 -33.14
CA GLY A 559 -39.23 -6.50 -34.20
C GLY A 559 -39.34 -4.98 -34.04
N VAL A 560 -40.36 -4.38 -34.65
CA VAL A 560 -40.55 -2.91 -34.64
C VAL A 560 -41.40 -2.50 -33.43
N GLY A 561 -40.85 -1.65 -32.56
CA GLY A 561 -41.55 -1.07 -31.42
C GLY A 561 -41.47 0.45 -31.39
N MET A 562 -41.93 1.02 -30.28
CA MET A 562 -41.84 2.46 -30.02
C MET A 562 -41.10 2.71 -28.71
N ARG A 563 -40.23 3.71 -28.69
CA ARG A 563 -39.65 4.25 -27.46
C ARG A 563 -40.19 5.65 -27.24
N ARG A 564 -40.38 6.05 -25.98
CA ARG A 564 -40.85 7.38 -25.62
C ARG A 564 -39.89 8.04 -24.65
N LYS A 565 -39.82 9.37 -24.69
CA LYS A 565 -39.18 10.18 -23.66
C LYS A 565 -40.13 11.31 -23.29
N GLU A 566 -40.03 11.76 -22.05
CA GLU A 566 -40.92 12.75 -21.48
C GLU A 566 -40.13 13.92 -20.89
N ARG A 567 -40.73 15.10 -20.90
CA ARG A 567 -40.23 16.28 -20.19
C ARG A 567 -41.37 16.97 -19.49
N MET A 568 -41.08 17.55 -18.34
CA MET A 568 -42.06 18.22 -17.50
C MET A 568 -42.06 19.73 -17.74
N MET A 569 -43.22 20.36 -17.56
CA MET A 569 -43.35 21.81 -17.55
C MET A 569 -42.76 22.36 -16.25
N LYS A 570 -41.75 23.23 -16.35
CA LYS A 570 -41.07 23.86 -15.20
C LYS A 570 -41.79 25.13 -14.76
N MET A 571 -42.46 25.82 -15.68
CA MET A 571 -43.27 27.02 -15.38
C MET A 571 -44.36 27.21 -16.44
N GLU A 572 -45.55 27.65 -16.00
CA GLU A 572 -46.69 27.98 -16.87
C GLU A 572 -46.43 29.25 -17.70
N ALA A 573 -47.16 29.42 -18.80
CA ALA A 573 -47.07 30.64 -19.60
C ALA A 573 -47.61 31.84 -18.79
N SER A 574 -46.93 32.99 -18.86
CA SER A 574 -47.27 34.18 -18.06
C SER A 574 -48.68 34.74 -18.34
N ASP A 575 -49.33 34.31 -19.42
CA ASP A 575 -50.68 34.71 -19.84
C ASP A 575 -51.77 33.66 -19.52
N GLY A 576 -51.41 32.57 -18.83
CA GLY A 576 -52.33 31.47 -18.49
C GLY A 576 -52.73 30.59 -19.68
N SER A 577 -52.10 30.74 -20.84
CA SER A 577 -52.37 29.90 -22.01
C SER A 577 -51.75 28.50 -21.86
N PRO A 578 -52.37 27.45 -22.44
CA PRO A 578 -51.82 26.10 -22.37
C PRO A 578 -50.50 26.03 -23.13
N CYS A 579 -49.48 25.50 -22.45
CA CYS A 579 -48.13 25.31 -22.98
C CYS A 579 -48.15 24.53 -24.31
N ARG A 580 -47.76 25.19 -25.40
CA ARG A 580 -47.67 24.59 -26.74
C ARG A 580 -46.44 23.68 -26.94
N ALA A 581 -45.57 23.55 -25.95
CA ALA A 581 -44.39 22.71 -26.06
C ALA A 581 -44.76 21.21 -25.94
N GLN A 582 -44.18 20.38 -26.80
CA GLN A 582 -44.42 18.93 -26.79
C GLN A 582 -43.79 18.30 -25.54
N LEU A 583 -44.60 17.68 -24.68
CA LEU A 583 -44.14 17.08 -23.41
C LEU A 583 -43.76 15.60 -23.56
N VAL A 584 -44.23 14.94 -24.62
CA VAL A 584 -43.94 13.53 -24.90
C VAL A 584 -43.52 13.38 -26.36
N GLU A 585 -42.38 12.75 -26.58
CA GLU A 585 -41.85 12.43 -27.91
C GLU A 585 -41.71 10.91 -28.04
N ALA A 586 -42.22 10.35 -29.14
CA ALA A 586 -42.20 8.92 -29.40
C ALA A 586 -41.60 8.63 -30.78
N GLU A 587 -40.66 7.67 -30.83
CA GLU A 587 -39.94 7.29 -32.04
C GLU A 587 -40.00 5.78 -32.25
N LYS A 588 -40.01 5.34 -33.52
CA LYS A 588 -39.92 3.92 -33.88
C LYS A 588 -38.52 3.39 -33.56
N CYS A 589 -38.46 2.29 -32.82
CA CYS A 589 -37.23 1.53 -32.58
C CYS A 589 -37.30 0.19 -33.32
N MET A 590 -36.19 -0.21 -33.93
CA MET A 590 -36.04 -1.51 -34.59
C MET A 590 -35.20 -2.42 -33.68
N MET A 591 -35.85 -3.45 -33.14
CA MET A 591 -35.23 -4.52 -32.35
C MET A 591 -34.99 -5.75 -33.25
N PRO A 592 -34.13 -6.71 -32.82
CA PRO A 592 -33.79 -7.89 -33.62
C PRO A 592 -35.02 -8.66 -34.09
N GLU A 593 -34.94 -9.32 -35.25
CA GLU A 593 -36.04 -10.13 -35.79
C GLU A 593 -36.45 -11.23 -34.78
N CYS A 594 -37.76 -11.36 -34.53
CA CYS A 594 -38.33 -12.30 -33.55
C CYS A 594 -38.15 -13.79 -33.91
N ASN A 595 -37.38 -14.11 -34.95
CA ASN A 595 -37.14 -15.47 -35.43
C ASN A 595 -35.76 -16.03 -35.04
N SER A 596 -35.05 -15.36 -34.13
CA SER A 596 -33.89 -15.95 -33.47
C SER A 596 -34.32 -16.61 -32.15
N VAL A 597 -34.21 -17.93 -32.09
CA VAL A 597 -34.38 -18.68 -30.84
C VAL A 597 -33.23 -18.26 -29.91
N VAL A 598 -33.54 -17.49 -28.88
CA VAL A 598 -32.56 -17.08 -27.87
C VAL A 598 -32.29 -18.27 -26.96
N CYS A 599 -31.19 -18.98 -27.22
CA CYS A 599 -30.69 -20.04 -26.36
C CYS A 599 -30.18 -19.43 -25.05
N MET A 600 -31.00 -19.46 -23.99
CA MET A 600 -30.56 -19.01 -22.67
C MET A 600 -29.66 -20.08 -22.04
N LEU A 601 -28.37 -19.80 -21.93
CA LEU A 601 -27.38 -20.67 -21.29
C LEU A 601 -27.21 -20.31 -19.81
N SER A 602 -26.82 -21.28 -18.99
CA SER A 602 -26.36 -21.04 -17.63
C SER A 602 -25.00 -20.34 -17.63
N PRO A 603 -24.61 -19.70 -16.51
CA PRO A 603 -23.21 -19.39 -16.28
C PRO A 603 -22.35 -20.66 -16.43
N TRP A 604 -21.09 -20.47 -16.83
CA TRP A 604 -20.10 -21.53 -16.79
C TRP A 604 -19.88 -22.02 -15.37
N SER A 605 -19.64 -23.32 -15.21
CA SER A 605 -19.10 -23.88 -13.98
C SER A 605 -17.73 -23.28 -13.70
N ASP A 606 -17.27 -23.44 -12.46
CA ASP A 606 -15.86 -23.26 -12.15
C ASP A 606 -15.00 -24.16 -13.04
N TRP A 607 -13.76 -23.72 -13.29
CA TRP A 607 -12.79 -24.54 -13.99
C TRP A 607 -12.45 -25.78 -13.16
N GLY A 608 -12.47 -26.94 -13.80
CA GLY A 608 -11.96 -28.18 -13.21
C GLY A 608 -10.46 -28.09 -12.91
N GLU A 609 -9.96 -29.08 -12.18
CA GLU A 609 -8.53 -29.20 -11.90
C GLU A 609 -7.73 -29.31 -13.21
N CYS A 610 -6.50 -28.78 -13.18
CA CYS A 610 -5.59 -28.92 -14.32
C CYS A 610 -5.26 -30.41 -14.50
N SER A 611 -5.24 -30.89 -15.73
CA SER A 611 -4.96 -32.31 -16.06
C SER A 611 -3.58 -32.79 -15.62
N VAL A 612 -2.69 -31.87 -15.26
CA VAL A 612 -1.34 -32.15 -14.77
C VAL A 612 -1.14 -31.44 -13.43
N THR A 613 -0.19 -31.93 -12.63
CA THR A 613 0.19 -31.32 -11.34
C THR A 613 1.36 -30.34 -11.45
N CYS A 614 2.07 -30.34 -12.58
CA CYS A 614 3.17 -29.43 -12.91
C CYS A 614 3.29 -29.28 -14.44
N GLY A 615 3.83 -28.15 -14.91
CA GLY A 615 3.97 -27.86 -16.34
C GLY A 615 2.67 -27.46 -17.03
N VAL A 616 2.60 -27.72 -18.35
CA VAL A 616 1.46 -27.31 -19.18
C VAL A 616 0.42 -28.43 -19.22
N GLY A 617 -0.81 -28.13 -18.80
CA GLY A 617 -1.96 -29.03 -18.88
C GLY A 617 -3.18 -28.37 -19.50
N MET A 618 -4.31 -29.07 -19.42
CA MET A 618 -5.61 -28.57 -19.84
C MET A 618 -6.60 -28.62 -18.67
N ARG A 619 -7.50 -27.65 -18.59
CA ARG A 619 -8.64 -27.66 -17.67
C ARG A 619 -9.91 -27.43 -18.46
N SER A 620 -11.01 -28.05 -18.06
CA SER A 620 -12.31 -27.91 -18.70
C SER A 620 -13.34 -27.31 -17.75
N ARG A 621 -14.36 -26.66 -18.32
CA ARG A 621 -15.57 -26.21 -17.61
C ARG A 621 -16.78 -26.40 -18.49
N GLN A 622 -17.95 -26.53 -17.87
CA GLN A 622 -19.20 -26.85 -18.56
C GLN A 622 -20.31 -25.86 -18.22
N ARG A 623 -21.28 -25.68 -19.12
CA ARG A 623 -22.51 -24.91 -18.88
C ARG A 623 -23.72 -25.65 -19.45
N MET A 624 -24.91 -25.33 -18.98
CA MET A 624 -26.15 -26.00 -19.34
C MET A 624 -27.11 -25.07 -20.09
N LEU A 625 -27.94 -25.62 -20.97
CA LEU A 625 -29.04 -24.89 -21.59
C LEU A 625 -30.21 -24.77 -20.61
N LYS A 626 -30.68 -23.55 -20.33
CA LYS A 626 -31.82 -23.30 -19.41
C LYS A 626 -33.18 -23.44 -20.10
N THR A 627 -33.23 -23.30 -21.42
CA THR A 627 -34.46 -23.48 -22.20
C THR A 627 -34.73 -24.96 -22.49
N PRO A 628 -35.99 -25.44 -22.40
CA PRO A 628 -36.37 -26.81 -22.73
C PRO A 628 -36.47 -26.99 -24.24
N VAL A 629 -35.35 -26.85 -24.95
CA VAL A 629 -35.24 -27.04 -26.41
C VAL A 629 -34.15 -28.07 -26.68
N GLU A 630 -34.33 -28.88 -27.72
CA GLU A 630 -33.36 -29.88 -28.18
C GLU A 630 -31.97 -29.25 -28.41
N PRO A 631 -30.87 -29.84 -27.89
CA PRO A 631 -29.51 -29.27 -27.98
C PRO A 631 -29.02 -29.00 -29.40
N SER A 632 -29.58 -29.67 -30.41
CA SER A 632 -29.15 -29.58 -31.81
C SER A 632 -29.56 -28.29 -32.53
N LEU A 633 -30.40 -27.45 -31.93
CA LEU A 633 -30.87 -26.17 -32.49
C LEU A 633 -30.06 -24.96 -32.01
N CYS A 634 -29.16 -25.14 -31.04
CA CYS A 634 -28.29 -24.10 -30.51
C CYS A 634 -26.84 -24.37 -30.93
N PRO A 635 -26.17 -23.48 -31.71
CA PRO A 635 -24.79 -23.68 -32.14
C PRO A 635 -23.74 -23.43 -31.04
N ASP A 636 -24.16 -23.16 -29.80
CA ASP A 636 -23.28 -22.72 -28.71
C ASP A 636 -22.54 -23.87 -28.02
N GLU A 637 -21.24 -23.69 -27.80
CA GLU A 637 -20.38 -24.65 -27.09
C GLU A 637 -20.81 -24.80 -25.61
N LEU A 638 -21.10 -26.03 -25.19
CA LEU A 638 -21.49 -26.38 -23.81
C LEU A 638 -20.28 -26.77 -22.93
N GLU A 639 -19.14 -27.03 -23.56
CA GLU A 639 -17.88 -27.37 -22.90
C GLU A 639 -16.77 -26.48 -23.44
N GLN A 640 -15.94 -25.97 -22.53
CA GLN A 640 -14.79 -25.15 -22.88
C GLN A 640 -13.53 -25.74 -22.26
N VAL A 641 -12.46 -25.82 -23.06
CA VAL A 641 -11.14 -26.31 -22.63
C VAL A 641 -10.11 -25.19 -22.78
N GLU A 642 -9.31 -24.96 -21.73
CA GLU A 642 -8.25 -23.96 -21.71
C GLU A 642 -6.92 -24.58 -21.25
N LYS A 643 -5.80 -24.04 -21.76
CA LYS A 643 -4.46 -24.41 -21.30
C LYS A 643 -4.20 -23.81 -19.92
N CYS A 644 -3.81 -24.65 -18.96
CA CYS A 644 -3.31 -24.23 -17.65
C CYS A 644 -1.79 -24.33 -17.61
N MET A 645 -1.14 -23.31 -17.03
CA MET A 645 0.30 -23.26 -16.83
C MET A 645 0.59 -23.37 -15.33
N LEU A 646 1.10 -24.53 -14.90
CA LEU A 646 1.55 -24.79 -13.54
C LEU A 646 3.10 -24.69 -13.46
N PRO A 647 3.69 -24.57 -12.26
CA PRO A 647 5.14 -24.55 -12.09
C PRO A 647 5.83 -25.70 -12.81
N GLU A 648 7.04 -25.45 -13.32
CA GLU A 648 7.83 -26.46 -14.05
C GLU A 648 8.05 -27.72 -13.21
N CYS A 649 8.00 -28.88 -13.86
CA CYS A 649 8.08 -30.16 -13.16
C CYS A 649 9.46 -30.39 -12.53
N PRO A 650 9.53 -30.96 -11.31
CA PRO A 650 10.78 -31.34 -10.67
C PRO A 650 11.59 -32.24 -11.59
N THR A 651 12.83 -31.85 -11.88
CA THR A 651 13.73 -32.64 -12.71
C THR A 651 14.87 -33.16 -11.86
N ASP A 652 14.93 -34.48 -11.71
CA ASP A 652 15.93 -35.15 -10.90
C ASP A 652 17.32 -35.11 -11.55
N CYS A 653 18.35 -35.17 -10.69
CA CYS A 653 19.71 -35.30 -11.17
C CYS A 653 19.96 -36.59 -11.96
N MET A 654 20.53 -36.47 -13.15
CA MET A 654 21.03 -37.62 -13.93
C MET A 654 22.55 -37.66 -13.94
N LEU A 655 23.11 -38.82 -13.61
CA LEU A 655 24.55 -39.06 -13.58
C LEU A 655 25.02 -39.88 -14.79
N SER A 656 26.28 -39.73 -15.17
CA SER A 656 26.92 -40.60 -16.16
C SER A 656 27.20 -42.00 -15.60
N GLU A 657 27.51 -42.93 -16.50
CA GLU A 657 28.17 -44.17 -16.11
C GLU A 657 29.47 -43.88 -15.37
N TRP A 658 29.83 -44.78 -14.46
CA TRP A 658 31.09 -44.70 -13.73
C TRP A 658 32.28 -44.89 -14.67
N SER A 659 33.35 -44.13 -14.43
CA SER A 659 34.65 -44.45 -15.01
C SER A 659 35.13 -45.84 -14.57
N GLY A 660 36.08 -46.39 -15.33
CA GLY A 660 36.88 -47.51 -14.84
C GLY A 660 37.56 -47.15 -13.51
N TRP A 661 37.88 -48.18 -12.72
CA TRP A 661 38.68 -48.01 -11.51
C TRP A 661 40.11 -47.59 -11.88
N SER A 662 40.65 -46.60 -11.17
CA SER A 662 42.05 -46.21 -11.28
C SER A 662 42.98 -47.35 -10.88
N GLU A 663 44.25 -47.22 -11.25
CA GLU A 663 45.30 -48.03 -10.64
C GLU A 663 45.41 -47.75 -9.13
N CYS A 664 45.96 -48.73 -8.41
CA CYS A 664 46.13 -48.63 -6.97
C CYS A 664 47.19 -47.58 -6.65
N ASN A 665 46.86 -46.63 -5.76
CA ASN A 665 47.71 -45.48 -5.48
C ASN A 665 49.07 -45.78 -4.81
N LYS A 666 49.38 -47.05 -4.50
CA LYS A 666 50.65 -47.47 -3.89
C LYS A 666 51.26 -48.63 -4.66
N SER A 667 52.57 -48.59 -4.89
CA SER A 667 53.32 -49.63 -5.57
C SER A 667 53.56 -50.90 -4.72
N CYS A 668 53.36 -50.84 -3.40
CA CYS A 668 53.43 -52.00 -2.50
C CYS A 668 52.59 -51.79 -1.23
N GLY A 669 52.03 -52.86 -0.65
CA GLY A 669 51.20 -52.81 0.56
C GLY A 669 49.71 -52.44 0.33
N LYS A 670 49.07 -51.82 1.33
CA LYS A 670 47.64 -51.44 1.31
C LYS A 670 47.45 -50.05 0.69
N GLY A 671 46.67 -49.96 -0.39
CA GLY A 671 46.32 -48.72 -1.09
C GLY A 671 44.82 -48.59 -1.39
N HIS A 672 44.47 -47.63 -2.24
CA HIS A 672 43.10 -47.40 -2.69
C HIS A 672 43.03 -47.17 -4.21
N VAL A 673 41.92 -47.58 -4.81
CA VAL A 673 41.51 -47.27 -6.18
C VAL A 673 40.30 -46.34 -6.14
N ILE A 674 40.18 -45.48 -7.14
CA ILE A 674 39.13 -44.46 -7.22
C ILE A 674 38.43 -44.59 -8.58
N ARG A 675 37.12 -44.38 -8.61
CA ARG A 675 36.37 -44.14 -9.84
C ARG A 675 35.47 -42.93 -9.68
N SER A 676 35.16 -42.25 -10.79
CA SER A 676 34.35 -41.04 -10.82
C SER A 676 33.27 -41.10 -11.89
N ARG A 677 32.16 -40.41 -11.67
CA ARG A 677 31.08 -40.18 -12.66
C ARG A 677 30.74 -38.70 -12.70
N MET A 678 30.24 -38.23 -13.82
CA MET A 678 29.90 -36.81 -14.03
C MET A 678 28.40 -36.61 -13.88
N VAL A 679 27.99 -35.42 -13.45
CA VAL A 679 26.58 -35.00 -13.50
C VAL A 679 26.26 -34.65 -14.95
N LYS A 680 25.31 -35.37 -15.56
CA LYS A 680 24.82 -35.09 -16.91
C LYS A 680 23.71 -34.04 -16.88
N LEU A 681 22.88 -34.06 -15.82
CA LEU A 681 21.82 -33.08 -15.59
C LEU A 681 21.78 -32.74 -14.11
N GLU A 682 21.93 -31.46 -13.79
CA GLU A 682 21.77 -30.94 -12.42
C GLU A 682 20.29 -30.94 -12.02
N PRO A 683 19.97 -31.12 -10.72
CA PRO A 683 18.60 -31.09 -10.25
C PRO A 683 17.99 -29.69 -10.44
N GLN A 684 16.78 -29.63 -10.99
CA GLN A 684 16.05 -28.38 -11.24
C GLN A 684 14.65 -28.46 -10.62
N PHE A 685 14.08 -27.29 -10.30
CA PHE A 685 12.69 -27.14 -9.83
C PHE A 685 12.31 -28.05 -8.64
N GLY A 686 13.24 -28.24 -7.69
CA GLY A 686 13.02 -29.08 -6.50
C GLY A 686 13.26 -30.57 -6.69
N GLY A 687 13.88 -31.00 -7.80
CA GLY A 687 14.30 -32.38 -8.03
C GLY A 687 15.40 -32.87 -7.07
N MET A 688 15.56 -34.19 -6.96
CA MET A 688 16.48 -34.80 -5.99
C MET A 688 17.96 -34.52 -6.29
N PRO A 689 18.77 -34.16 -5.27
CA PRO A 689 20.18 -33.86 -5.45
C PRO A 689 21.00 -35.09 -5.88
N CYS A 690 22.05 -34.84 -6.67
CA CYS A 690 22.93 -35.90 -7.15
C CYS A 690 23.63 -36.65 -6.00
N PRO A 691 23.58 -38.00 -5.96
CA PRO A 691 24.41 -38.78 -5.06
C PRO A 691 25.91 -38.68 -5.41
N GLU A 692 26.80 -39.11 -4.49
CA GLU A 692 28.26 -38.94 -4.61
C GLU A 692 28.82 -39.31 -6.00
N THR A 693 29.69 -38.43 -6.52
CA THR A 693 30.30 -38.53 -7.85
C THR A 693 31.66 -39.23 -7.84
N VAL A 694 32.21 -39.54 -6.67
CA VAL A 694 33.53 -40.18 -6.50
C VAL A 694 33.43 -41.33 -5.51
N GLN A 695 33.91 -42.52 -5.90
CA GLN A 695 33.90 -43.70 -5.04
C GLN A 695 35.31 -44.25 -4.81
N ARG A 696 35.59 -44.69 -3.58
CA ARG A 696 36.90 -45.21 -3.16
C ARG A 696 36.80 -46.68 -2.71
N LYS A 697 37.68 -47.54 -3.22
CA LYS A 697 37.77 -48.96 -2.84
C LYS A 697 39.20 -49.34 -2.43
N LYS A 698 39.36 -50.18 -1.40
CA LYS A 698 40.67 -50.63 -0.90
C LYS A 698 41.30 -51.65 -1.88
N CYS A 699 42.59 -51.51 -2.18
CA CYS A 699 43.40 -52.45 -2.95
C CYS A 699 44.60 -52.95 -2.13
N LYS A 700 45.09 -54.17 -2.43
CA LYS A 700 46.28 -54.76 -1.80
C LYS A 700 47.27 -55.16 -2.89
N ILE A 701 48.48 -54.60 -2.84
CA ILE A 701 49.61 -54.94 -3.71
C ILE A 701 50.71 -55.62 -2.88
N ARG A 702 51.63 -56.33 -3.53
CA ARG A 702 52.71 -57.15 -2.95
C ARG A 702 53.40 -56.47 -1.75
N LYS A 703 53.86 -57.29 -0.78
CA LYS A 703 54.53 -56.82 0.45
C LYS A 703 55.85 -56.12 0.11
N CYS A 704 56.08 -54.93 0.66
CA CYS A 704 57.33 -54.19 0.47
C CYS A 704 58.50 -54.92 1.18
N THR A 705 59.58 -55.25 0.47
CA THR A 705 60.78 -55.91 1.01
C THR A 705 61.67 -54.93 1.77
N LYS A 706 62.05 -55.27 3.01
CA LYS A 706 62.97 -54.49 3.86
C LYS A 706 64.36 -55.13 3.83
N GLY A 707 65.38 -54.40 3.36
CA GLY A 707 66.79 -54.79 3.47
C GLY A 707 67.35 -54.59 4.88
N SER A 708 68.04 -55.63 5.38
CA SER A 708 68.77 -55.78 6.66
C SER A 708 69.91 -54.77 6.83
N ARG A 709 69.96 -53.93 7.89
CA ARG A 709 70.64 -54.06 9.21
C ARG A 709 72.15 -54.37 9.18
N THR A 710 72.96 -53.44 9.71
CA THR A 710 74.06 -53.55 10.74
C THR A 710 74.79 -52.19 10.85
N SER A 711 74.61 -51.40 11.92
CA SER A 711 75.34 -51.35 13.22
C SER A 711 76.61 -50.46 13.23
N ASP A 712 76.43 -49.26 13.79
CA ASP A 712 77.27 -48.55 14.77
C ASP A 712 78.71 -48.04 14.51
N LYS A 713 78.87 -46.78 14.95
CA LYS A 713 80.06 -45.99 15.33
C LYS A 713 80.91 -45.36 14.21
N ARG A 714 80.66 -44.07 13.93
CA ARG A 714 81.69 -43.00 14.06
C ARG A 714 81.10 -41.58 14.00
N LYS A 715 81.75 -40.72 14.77
CA LYS A 715 81.42 -39.32 15.09
C LYS A 715 81.61 -38.39 13.89
N ARG A 716 80.68 -37.45 13.75
CA ARG A 716 80.81 -36.02 13.38
C ARG A 716 82.01 -35.61 12.50
N GLN A 717 81.74 -35.49 11.21
CA GLN A 717 82.33 -34.55 10.24
C GLN A 717 81.34 -34.58 9.06
N GLU A 718 80.45 -33.61 8.86
CA GLU A 718 80.53 -32.49 7.91
C GLU A 718 79.04 -32.12 7.71
N ALA A 719 78.49 -30.93 7.96
CA ALA A 719 78.98 -29.59 7.67
C ALA A 719 79.54 -29.44 6.25
N SER A 720 79.01 -30.17 5.26
CA SER A 720 79.06 -29.80 3.83
C SER A 720 78.35 -30.89 3.02
N ASP A 721 77.03 -30.81 2.86
CA ASP A 721 76.25 -31.32 1.70
C ASP A 721 74.74 -31.20 1.98
N ARG A 722 74.30 -30.00 2.35
CA ARG A 722 73.48 -29.19 1.44
C ARG A 722 73.92 -29.33 -0.04
N ARG A 723 73.59 -30.46 -0.71
CA ARG A 723 73.22 -30.50 -2.14
C ARG A 723 72.87 -31.92 -2.59
N ARG A 724 71.74 -32.00 -3.30
CA ARG A 724 71.13 -33.11 -4.07
C ARG A 724 70.16 -34.03 -3.30
N GLU A 725 68.89 -34.20 -3.65
CA GLU A 725 67.92 -33.50 -4.50
C GLU A 725 66.60 -34.30 -4.44
N ILE A 726 65.53 -33.74 -3.87
CA ILE A 726 64.11 -33.93 -4.27
C ILE A 726 63.42 -32.58 -3.92
N GLN A 727 63.85 -31.44 -4.48
CA GLN A 727 63.60 -30.95 -5.84
C GLN A 727 62.14 -30.48 -6.02
N THR A 728 61.82 -29.33 -5.43
CA THR A 728 60.60 -28.56 -5.73
C THR A 728 60.71 -27.96 -7.13
N CYS A 729 59.79 -28.31 -8.03
CA CYS A 729 59.75 -27.73 -9.37
C CYS A 729 59.45 -26.23 -9.27
N ALA A 730 60.37 -25.37 -9.69
CA ALA A 730 60.10 -23.93 -9.80
C ALA A 730 59.17 -23.68 -11.00
N LEU A 731 57.90 -23.43 -10.75
CA LEU A 731 56.89 -23.12 -11.76
C LEU A 731 56.81 -21.59 -11.96
N ARG A 732 56.50 -21.13 -13.18
CA ARG A 732 56.11 -19.72 -13.44
C ARG A 732 54.70 -19.45 -12.89
N PRO A 733 54.27 -18.19 -12.70
CA PRO A 733 52.85 -17.88 -12.48
C PRO A 733 51.98 -18.38 -13.64
N TRP A 734 50.70 -18.63 -13.38
CA TRP A 734 49.73 -19.01 -14.42
C TRP A 734 49.70 -17.99 -15.56
N SER A 735 49.55 -18.46 -16.81
CA SER A 735 49.21 -17.57 -17.92
C SER A 735 47.81 -16.97 -17.74
N SER A 736 47.53 -15.87 -18.45
CA SER A 736 46.15 -15.42 -18.64
C SER A 736 45.31 -16.50 -19.36
N TRP A 737 44.00 -16.46 -19.16
CA TRP A 737 43.06 -17.37 -19.82
C TRP A 737 43.00 -17.07 -21.32
N THR A 738 42.92 -18.12 -22.14
CA THR A 738 42.65 -17.97 -23.59
C THR A 738 41.25 -17.42 -23.83
N GLN A 739 41.01 -16.87 -25.03
CA GLN A 739 39.66 -16.50 -25.44
C GLN A 739 38.73 -17.72 -25.46
N CYS A 740 37.44 -17.47 -25.22
CA CYS A 740 36.43 -18.52 -25.18
C CYS A 740 36.32 -19.19 -26.55
N THR A 741 36.40 -20.53 -26.60
CA THR A 741 36.37 -21.28 -27.87
C THR A 741 35.07 -21.13 -28.67
N LYS A 742 33.98 -20.69 -28.03
CA LYS A 742 32.69 -20.43 -28.68
C LYS A 742 32.14 -19.06 -28.28
N PRO A 743 31.40 -18.38 -29.18
CA PRO A 743 30.81 -17.08 -28.90
C PRO A 743 29.56 -17.11 -28.01
N CYS A 744 28.83 -18.23 -27.93
CA CYS A 744 27.70 -18.52 -27.03
C CYS A 744 27.49 -20.05 -26.95
N GLY A 745 26.59 -20.54 -26.07
CA GLY A 745 26.23 -21.97 -26.01
C GLY A 745 27.27 -22.91 -25.40
N GLY A 746 28.14 -22.39 -24.52
CA GLY A 746 29.14 -23.16 -23.78
C GLY A 746 30.45 -23.36 -24.53
N GLY A 747 31.41 -22.46 -24.30
CA GLY A 747 32.81 -22.58 -24.73
C GLY A 747 33.76 -22.90 -23.58
N VAL A 748 35.04 -23.02 -23.90
CA VAL A 748 36.09 -23.40 -22.96
C VAL A 748 37.25 -22.40 -23.04
N GLN A 749 37.85 -22.05 -21.89
CA GLN A 749 39.11 -21.32 -21.80
C GLN A 749 40.16 -22.19 -21.13
N GLU A 750 41.41 -22.02 -21.53
CA GLU A 750 42.54 -22.75 -20.99
C GLU A 750 43.62 -21.79 -20.50
N ARG A 751 44.38 -22.19 -19.49
CA ARG A 751 45.61 -21.51 -19.10
C ARG A 751 46.67 -22.54 -18.69
N VAL A 752 47.93 -22.17 -18.82
CA VAL A 752 49.05 -23.08 -18.63
C VAL A 752 50.08 -22.47 -17.68
N MET A 753 50.63 -23.30 -16.81
CA MET A 753 51.74 -22.97 -15.93
C MET A 753 52.98 -23.72 -16.39
N TYR A 754 53.96 -22.97 -16.88
CA TYR A 754 55.19 -23.55 -17.44
C TYR A 754 56.27 -23.73 -16.38
N VAL A 755 57.01 -24.83 -16.48
CA VAL A 755 58.20 -25.07 -15.63
C VAL A 755 59.29 -24.05 -15.99
N LYS A 756 59.87 -23.38 -14.98
CA LYS A 756 60.88 -22.33 -15.17
C LYS A 756 62.21 -22.96 -15.59
N LYS A 757 62.51 -22.97 -16.90
CA LYS A 757 63.83 -23.38 -17.43
C LYS A 757 64.90 -22.36 -17.01
N LYS A 758 65.85 -22.74 -16.14
CA LYS A 758 67.12 -22.01 -15.93
C LYS A 758 68.23 -22.71 -16.71
N GLY A 759 69.04 -21.94 -17.42
CA GLY A 759 70.06 -22.43 -18.35
C GLY A 759 71.07 -23.39 -17.70
N LYS A 760 71.38 -24.46 -18.44
CA LYS A 760 72.49 -25.40 -18.27
C LYS A 760 72.70 -26.00 -16.86
N SER A 761 71.68 -26.68 -16.33
CA SER A 761 71.83 -27.92 -15.54
C SER A 761 70.47 -28.65 -15.49
N SER A 762 70.47 -29.92 -15.88
CA SER A 762 69.32 -30.80 -16.11
C SER A 762 68.27 -30.81 -14.99
N GLN A 763 67.05 -30.35 -15.29
CA GLN A 763 65.86 -30.55 -14.46
C GLN A 763 65.41 -32.03 -14.51
N PRO A 764 64.79 -32.55 -13.42
CA PRO A 764 64.34 -33.92 -13.33
C PRO A 764 63.17 -34.17 -14.30
N SER A 765 63.15 -35.36 -14.94
CA SER A 765 62.15 -35.76 -15.95
C SER A 765 60.69 -35.78 -15.46
N HIS A 766 60.46 -35.58 -14.16
CA HIS A 766 59.15 -35.60 -13.53
C HIS A 766 58.47 -34.20 -13.41
N CYS A 767 59.15 -33.09 -13.70
CA CYS A 767 58.52 -31.76 -13.70
C CYS A 767 57.80 -31.50 -15.04
N LYS A 768 56.46 -31.56 -15.06
CA LYS A 768 55.61 -31.27 -16.23
C LYS A 768 54.92 -29.91 -16.09
N ASN A 769 54.60 -29.27 -17.23
CA ASN A 769 53.72 -28.10 -17.25
C ASN A 769 52.32 -28.49 -16.73
N GLN A 770 51.67 -27.59 -16.00
CA GLN A 770 50.29 -27.79 -15.55
C GLN A 770 49.32 -27.02 -16.45
N LYS A 771 48.18 -27.61 -16.78
CA LYS A 771 47.14 -27.02 -17.62
C LYS A 771 45.82 -27.03 -16.87
N GLU A 772 45.13 -25.89 -16.88
CA GLU A 772 43.84 -25.70 -16.24
C GLU A 772 42.82 -25.23 -17.28
N VAL A 773 41.59 -25.73 -17.18
CA VAL A 773 40.54 -25.56 -18.17
C VAL A 773 39.24 -25.18 -17.47
N ARG A 774 38.52 -24.16 -17.95
CA ARG A 774 37.23 -23.73 -17.39
C ARG A 774 36.20 -23.42 -18.47
N ALA A 775 34.92 -23.57 -18.11
CA ALA A 775 33.81 -23.19 -18.98
C ALA A 775 33.65 -21.66 -19.06
N CYS A 776 33.23 -21.17 -20.22
CA CYS A 776 32.93 -19.76 -20.49
C CYS A 776 31.68 -19.67 -21.39
N LYS A 777 30.93 -18.57 -21.27
CA LYS A 777 29.73 -18.29 -22.08
C LYS A 777 28.72 -19.44 -22.09
N VAL A 778 28.31 -19.88 -20.89
CA VAL A 778 27.34 -20.96 -20.64
C VAL A 778 25.87 -20.58 -20.87
N GLN A 779 25.59 -19.34 -21.29
CA GLN A 779 24.25 -18.94 -21.71
C GLN A 779 23.95 -19.48 -23.12
N PRO A 780 22.69 -19.86 -23.40
CA PRO A 780 22.28 -20.34 -24.72
C PRO A 780 22.53 -19.28 -25.80
N CYS A 781 22.96 -19.75 -26.97
CA CYS A 781 22.70 -19.02 -28.22
C CYS A 781 21.20 -19.16 -28.52
#